data_AF-A0A923XDV0-F1
#
_entry.id   AF-A0A923XDV0-F1
#
_cell.length_a   1.000
_cell.length_b   1.000
_cell.length_c   1.000
_cell.angle_alpha   90.00
_cell.angle_beta   90.00
_cell.angle_gamma   90.00
#
_symmetry.space_group_name_H-M   'P 1'
#
loop_
_entity.id
_entity.type
_entity.pdbx_description
1 polymer ?
#
loop_
_entity_poly.entity_id
_entity_poly.type
_entity_poly.pdbx_seq_one_letter_code
_entity_poly.pdbx_strand_id
1 'polypeptide(L)'
;MKLKIDIQRHPVRYSFLILFGFALLMAFQNCNRTAFFSTTVAGGLFGNYNNGAGYGGKPSQDYARFTPGFKCENRESAVANILSAENTLTITENKKDICGAVQQTLDAGQIDVSIYQDEIIGYQEGIFEGVPSVPTTIPANLVEVWCRDTNDQSGIETITHFDHLSSLAVNRIYFASADATGTLTNKVVKDFSVARVVSKSKVTISDGSGFDLNVYRDQPAPLKPGLFVGQLNATMNGIKYERKTYCRFGGSLDAKVWPVKQIVDLNVSAFKQTVDLNYFSYSSLTGAGPAPAQNLFISKSNGANSFLVSKEISSNNLNFSFGPDSKNLFYATGASTTPVLMSAPMDGSSSRVLATVTEIFKFKLSTDGSRLIYNGYVNGAPGLRSVPSAGGNNSVLSPPVAVATMGASAMDVTKDKVVFLCCNTPTDIYINNFDGTALTKIPRPVLPANWDFSASNLSILRQQKAVSVWAWTWIAPGGSANYIIAIDGSWSLKLPTGWLWVSTSPDDLNGLLVNQTDPSLQALVNFKTGAIMTLPTLNLPKSASLVRDGSQTIESAFFAADSKSFIGVKANSNLNNETIAVSLIDGSVSSVCAGVTSSYVKQMNDGSLLLVGFDSSKRIINVYLRQADEKCKLVNSIPFAASKMESVEISISPDAKNILANVGGLDLNAAPLNLLLYIPLNGKVSYAVNTPVYSAATIQKAVFLNDSKTVIFIGDQIRSGDQNIFLWSAP
;
A
#
# COMPACT_ATOMS: atom_id res chain seq x y z
N MET A 1 38.67 -30.68 20.65
CA MET A 1 38.02 -30.61 21.97
C MET A 1 36.53 -30.88 21.75
N LYS A 2 36.03 -32.10 22.07
CA LYS A 2 34.62 -32.49 21.85
C LYS A 2 33.85 -32.34 23.15
N LEU A 3 32.88 -31.44 23.20
CA LEU A 3 31.97 -31.27 24.34
C LEU A 3 30.83 -32.30 24.20
N LYS A 4 30.81 -33.32 25.07
CA LYS A 4 29.67 -34.21 25.28
C LYS A 4 28.78 -33.54 26.33
N ILE A 5 27.55 -33.16 25.97
CA ILE A 5 26.54 -32.70 26.93
C ILE A 5 25.77 -33.93 27.39
N ASP A 6 25.88 -34.24 28.68
CA ASP A 6 25.31 -35.40 29.35
C ASP A 6 23.90 -35.06 29.86
N ILE A 7 22.88 -35.45 29.10
CA ILE A 7 21.45 -35.25 29.44
C ILE A 7 20.95 -36.51 30.15
N GLN A 8 21.37 -36.74 31.40
CA GLN A 8 20.86 -37.89 32.17
C GLN A 8 20.56 -37.65 33.65
N ARG A 9 20.55 -36.41 34.16
CA ARG A 9 20.37 -36.21 35.62
C ARG A 9 19.10 -35.57 36.16
N HIS A 10 18.16 -35.07 35.36
CA HIS A 10 16.94 -34.48 35.94
C HIS A 10 15.66 -34.68 35.09
N PRO A 11 15.13 -35.92 34.97
CA PRO A 11 13.83 -36.14 34.32
C PRO A 11 12.69 -35.40 35.03
N VAL A 12 12.76 -35.28 36.37
CA VAL A 12 11.69 -34.67 37.18
C VAL A 12 11.56 -33.15 36.95
N ARG A 13 12.66 -32.44 36.65
CA ARG A 13 12.60 -30.98 36.42
C ARG A 13 12.07 -30.62 35.03
N TYR A 14 12.33 -31.45 34.02
CA TYR A 14 11.79 -31.25 32.68
C TYR A 14 10.31 -31.62 32.60
N SER A 15 9.87 -32.68 33.28
CA SER A 15 8.45 -32.99 33.40
C SER A 15 7.67 -31.87 34.10
N PHE A 16 8.25 -31.22 35.12
CA PHE A 16 7.61 -30.08 35.78
C PHE A 16 7.52 -28.84 34.89
N LEU A 17 8.56 -28.52 34.12
CA LEU A 17 8.54 -27.40 33.17
C LEU A 17 7.56 -27.64 32.01
N ILE A 18 7.45 -28.88 31.53
CA ILE A 18 6.49 -29.25 30.49
C ILE A 18 5.06 -29.22 31.04
N LEU A 19 4.81 -29.74 32.25
CA LEU A 19 3.49 -29.63 32.88
C LEU A 19 3.11 -28.18 33.20
N PHE A 20 4.04 -27.35 33.66
CA PHE A 20 3.79 -25.94 33.96
C PHE A 20 3.54 -25.13 32.68
N GLY A 21 4.26 -25.45 31.59
CA GLY A 21 4.00 -24.89 30.26
C GLY A 21 2.63 -25.31 29.71
N PHE A 22 2.23 -26.57 29.90
CA PHE A 22 0.91 -27.07 29.49
C PHE A 22 -0.22 -26.47 30.33
N ALA A 23 -0.03 -26.28 31.63
CA ALA A 23 -0.98 -25.62 32.52
C ALA A 23 -1.13 -24.13 32.19
N LEU A 24 -0.04 -23.43 31.82
CA LEU A 24 -0.11 -22.05 31.34
C LEU A 24 -0.87 -21.97 30.00
N LEU A 25 -0.59 -22.87 29.07
CA LEU A 25 -1.30 -22.94 27.77
C LEU A 25 -2.79 -23.24 27.95
N MET A 26 -3.17 -24.11 28.89
CA MET A 26 -4.58 -24.39 29.23
C MET A 26 -5.26 -23.20 29.95
N ALA A 27 -4.51 -22.43 30.75
CA ALA A 27 -5.03 -21.22 31.38
C ALA A 27 -5.32 -20.09 30.37
N PHE A 28 -4.60 -20.03 29.24
CA PHE A 28 -4.86 -19.07 28.17
C PHE A 28 -5.92 -19.51 27.16
N GLN A 29 -6.35 -20.77 27.16
CA GLN A 29 -7.40 -21.28 26.25
C GLN A 29 -8.82 -21.20 26.83
N ASN A 30 -8.99 -20.81 28.11
CA ASN A 30 -10.30 -20.76 28.78
C ASN A 30 -10.78 -19.35 29.18
N CYS A 31 -10.16 -18.29 28.68
CA CYS A 31 -10.70 -16.94 28.80
C CYS A 31 -11.73 -16.65 27.68
N ASN A 32 -12.79 -17.45 27.63
CA ASN A 32 -14.03 -17.07 26.98
C ASN A 32 -15.08 -16.77 28.05
N ARG A 33 -15.32 -15.47 28.26
CA ARG A 33 -16.54 -14.84 28.78
C ARG A 33 -17.39 -15.65 29.77
N THR A 34 -17.24 -15.34 31.04
CA THR A 34 -18.37 -15.34 32.00
C THR A 34 -18.43 -14.00 32.71
N ALA A 35 -19.42 -13.20 32.33
CA ALA A 35 -19.75 -11.95 32.99
C ALA A 35 -20.36 -12.27 34.37
N PHE A 36 -19.69 -11.85 35.43
CA PHE A 36 -20.30 -11.67 36.75
C PHE A 36 -20.55 -10.18 36.93
N PHE A 37 -21.78 -9.74 36.67
CA PHE A 37 -22.29 -8.50 37.25
C PHE A 37 -23.34 -8.88 38.28
N SER A 38 -22.99 -8.65 39.55
CA SER A 38 -23.91 -8.62 40.68
C SER A 38 -24.81 -7.39 40.53
N THR A 39 -26.11 -7.63 40.40
CA THR A 39 -27.14 -6.60 40.48
C THR A 39 -27.57 -6.42 41.94
N THR A 40 -27.09 -5.36 42.58
CA THR A 40 -27.81 -4.72 43.68
C THR A 40 -27.48 -3.23 43.68
N VAL A 41 -28.33 -2.43 43.02
CA VAL A 41 -28.45 -1.00 43.34
C VAL A 41 -29.93 -0.74 43.61
N ALA A 42 -30.18 -0.42 44.88
CA ALA A 42 -31.46 0.02 45.38
C ALA A 42 -31.71 1.49 44.99
N GLY A 43 -32.93 1.75 44.50
CA GLY A 43 -33.73 2.95 44.76
C GLY A 43 -33.22 4.33 44.36
N GLY A 44 -33.95 5.01 43.47
CA GLY A 44 -33.99 6.48 43.49
C GLY A 44 -34.34 7.18 42.17
N LEU A 45 -35.63 7.26 41.87
CA LEU A 45 -36.38 8.37 41.26
C LEU A 45 -35.87 9.08 39.98
N PHE A 46 -36.79 9.09 38.98
CA PHE A 46 -36.99 10.02 37.85
C PHE A 46 -36.66 9.51 36.43
N GLY A 47 -37.73 9.44 35.61
CA GLY A 47 -37.73 9.55 34.15
C GLY A 47 -37.57 8.24 33.38
N ASN A 48 -38.56 7.91 32.54
CA ASN A 48 -38.58 6.75 31.63
C ASN A 48 -37.28 6.61 30.82
N TYR A 49 -36.36 5.79 31.32
CA TYR A 49 -35.34 5.13 30.52
C TYR A 49 -35.62 3.64 30.58
N ASN A 50 -35.62 2.99 29.41
CA ASN A 50 -35.72 1.54 29.25
C ASN A 50 -34.68 0.83 30.11
N ASN A 51 -35.06 0.47 31.33
CA ASN A 51 -34.28 -0.33 32.25
C ASN A 51 -34.40 -1.81 31.85
N GLY A 52 -33.31 -2.45 31.40
CA GLY A 52 -33.19 -3.91 31.51
C GLY A 52 -32.51 -4.70 30.39
N ALA A 53 -32.14 -4.10 29.26
CA ALA A 53 -31.29 -4.76 28.26
C ALA A 53 -30.51 -3.70 27.48
N GLY A 54 -29.24 -3.94 27.16
CA GLY A 54 -28.32 -2.99 26.52
C GLY A 54 -28.64 -2.58 25.07
N TYR A 55 -29.90 -2.20 24.79
CA TYR A 55 -30.45 -1.92 23.47
C TYR A 55 -31.31 -0.64 23.42
N GLY A 56 -31.13 0.29 24.37
CA GLY A 56 -31.69 1.64 24.29
C GLY A 56 -30.89 2.48 23.30
N GLY A 57 -31.29 2.46 22.02
CA GLY A 57 -30.57 3.17 20.95
C GLY A 57 -30.52 2.41 19.62
N LYS A 58 -31.31 1.36 19.43
CA LYS A 58 -31.38 0.70 18.13
C LYS A 58 -32.02 1.65 17.11
N PRO A 59 -31.45 1.81 15.91
CA PRO A 59 -32.06 2.58 14.83
C PRO A 59 -33.50 2.07 14.56
N SER A 60 -34.48 2.98 14.60
CA SER A 60 -35.92 2.69 14.47
C SER A 60 -36.38 2.56 13.02
N GLN A 61 -35.54 3.00 12.09
CA GLN A 61 -35.82 3.09 10.66
C GLN A 61 -34.59 2.69 9.82
N ASP A 62 -34.73 2.74 8.51
CA ASP A 62 -33.62 2.56 7.58
C ASP A 62 -32.86 3.89 7.43
N TYR A 63 -31.54 3.77 7.24
CA TYR A 63 -30.66 4.93 7.10
C TYR A 63 -29.83 4.81 5.84
N ALA A 64 -29.65 5.92 5.13
CA ALA A 64 -28.88 5.99 3.90
C ALA A 64 -27.77 7.03 4.02
N ARG A 65 -26.59 6.70 3.49
CA ARG A 65 -25.46 7.60 3.40
C ARG A 65 -25.28 8.05 1.95
N PHE A 66 -25.16 9.35 1.76
CA PHE A 66 -25.04 9.95 0.43
C PHE A 66 -23.71 10.69 0.28
N THR A 67 -23.19 10.65 -0.94
CA THR A 67 -22.09 11.53 -1.37
C THR A 67 -22.45 12.14 -2.72
N PRO A 68 -22.29 13.45 -2.92
CA PRO A 68 -22.64 14.10 -4.17
C PRO A 68 -22.01 13.43 -5.40
N GLY A 69 -22.83 13.17 -6.41
CA GLY A 69 -22.38 12.59 -7.68
C GLY A 69 -22.04 11.11 -7.66
N PHE A 70 -22.30 10.38 -6.57
CA PHE A 70 -22.15 8.92 -6.55
C PHE A 70 -23.18 8.28 -7.47
N LYS A 71 -22.71 7.38 -8.35
CA LYS A 71 -23.55 6.69 -9.32
C LYS A 71 -23.19 5.21 -9.38
N CYS A 72 -24.21 4.37 -9.45
CA CYS A 72 -24.13 2.97 -9.83
C CYS A 72 -24.91 2.78 -11.14
N GLU A 73 -24.31 2.13 -12.13
CA GLU A 73 -24.93 1.92 -13.46
C GLU A 73 -25.46 3.22 -14.10
N ASN A 74 -24.71 4.31 -13.93
CA ASN A 74 -25.07 5.68 -14.35
C ASN A 74 -26.31 6.28 -13.66
N ARG A 75 -26.84 5.65 -12.61
CA ARG A 75 -27.94 6.16 -11.79
C ARG A 75 -27.42 6.61 -10.43
N GLU A 76 -27.94 7.72 -9.93
CA GLU A 76 -27.63 8.18 -8.59
C GLU A 76 -28.15 7.17 -7.55
N SER A 77 -27.37 6.97 -6.48
CA SER A 77 -27.72 6.03 -5.43
C SER A 77 -27.07 6.43 -4.11
N ALA A 78 -27.55 5.86 -3.00
CA ALA A 78 -26.84 5.91 -1.73
C ALA A 78 -25.51 5.15 -1.83
N VAL A 79 -24.49 5.62 -1.12
CA VAL A 79 -23.20 4.92 -0.98
C VAL A 79 -23.36 3.69 -0.11
N ALA A 80 -24.18 3.79 0.94
CA ALA A 80 -24.47 2.69 1.82
C ALA A 80 -25.84 2.86 2.47
N ASN A 81 -26.47 1.76 2.83
CA ASN A 81 -27.71 1.72 3.60
C ASN A 81 -27.51 0.88 4.85
N ILE A 82 -28.03 1.32 5.99
CA ILE A 82 -28.15 0.51 7.20
C ILE A 82 -29.62 0.13 7.33
N LEU A 83 -29.87 -1.18 7.28
CA LEU A 83 -31.20 -1.77 7.43
C LEU A 83 -31.36 -2.29 8.86
N SER A 84 -32.46 -1.91 9.49
CA SER A 84 -32.80 -2.36 10.85
C SER A 84 -33.79 -3.51 10.76
N ALA A 85 -33.31 -4.76 10.87
CA ALA A 85 -34.17 -5.93 11.03
C ALA A 85 -34.32 -6.27 12.51
N GLU A 86 -35.38 -6.99 12.92
CA GLU A 86 -35.80 -7.19 14.32
C GLU A 86 -34.66 -7.52 15.31
N ASN A 87 -33.60 -8.23 14.88
CA ASN A 87 -32.45 -8.57 15.74
C ASN A 87 -31.06 -8.31 15.13
N THR A 88 -30.97 -7.76 13.92
CA THR A 88 -29.67 -7.53 13.25
C THR A 88 -29.65 -6.19 12.56
N LEU A 89 -28.51 -5.50 12.65
CA LEU A 89 -28.21 -4.33 11.86
C LEU A 89 -27.33 -4.78 10.70
N THR A 90 -27.75 -4.49 9.48
CA THR A 90 -26.99 -4.86 8.28
C THR A 90 -26.64 -3.60 7.53
N ILE A 91 -25.35 -3.37 7.29
CA ILE A 91 -24.90 -2.36 6.33
C ILE A 91 -24.82 -3.01 4.95
N THR A 92 -25.39 -2.34 3.96
CA THR A 92 -25.29 -2.66 2.55
C THR A 92 -24.53 -1.53 1.88
N GLU A 93 -23.27 -1.76 1.51
CA GLU A 93 -22.47 -0.78 0.78
C GLU A 93 -22.56 -1.01 -0.71
N ASN A 94 -22.91 0.03 -1.46
CA ASN A 94 -22.84 0.00 -2.91
C ASN A 94 -21.40 0.27 -3.33
N LYS A 95 -20.76 -0.71 -3.96
CA LYS A 95 -19.39 -0.56 -4.47
C LYS A 95 -19.41 -0.01 -5.89
N LYS A 96 -18.71 1.10 -6.13
CA LYS A 96 -18.76 1.86 -7.38
C LYS A 96 -18.36 1.01 -8.60
N ASP A 97 -17.27 0.24 -8.49
CA ASP A 97 -16.68 -0.47 -9.64
C ASP A 97 -17.48 -1.69 -10.10
N ILE A 98 -18.22 -2.32 -9.19
CA ILE A 98 -19.03 -3.51 -9.49
C ILE A 98 -20.54 -3.23 -9.46
N CYS A 99 -20.93 -2.02 -9.06
CA CYS A 99 -22.34 -1.63 -8.82
C CYS A 99 -23.09 -2.70 -8.01
N GLY A 100 -22.37 -3.31 -7.05
CA GLY A 100 -22.81 -4.44 -6.26
C GLY A 100 -22.90 -4.07 -4.79
N ALA A 101 -23.95 -4.56 -4.15
CA ALA A 101 -24.18 -4.44 -2.73
C ALA A 101 -23.30 -5.43 -1.94
N VAL A 102 -22.40 -4.93 -1.11
CA VAL A 102 -21.67 -5.73 -0.11
C VAL A 102 -22.39 -5.60 1.22
N GLN A 103 -22.92 -6.71 1.73
CA GLN A 103 -23.61 -6.75 3.00
C GLN A 103 -22.67 -7.17 4.14
N GLN A 104 -22.79 -6.51 5.28
CA GLN A 104 -22.06 -6.84 6.51
C GLN A 104 -23.00 -6.68 7.71
N THR A 105 -22.90 -7.60 8.66
CA THR A 105 -23.57 -7.45 9.96
C THR A 105 -22.81 -6.42 10.78
N LEU A 106 -23.53 -5.42 11.28
CA LEU A 106 -23.01 -4.37 12.15
C LEU A 106 -23.16 -4.74 13.63
N ASP A 107 -22.15 -4.40 14.42
CA ASP A 107 -22.28 -4.31 15.86
C ASP A 107 -22.97 -2.99 16.23
N ALA A 108 -24.11 -3.08 16.92
CA ALA A 108 -24.86 -1.91 17.37
C ALA A 108 -24.02 -0.97 18.26
N GLY A 109 -23.02 -1.49 18.97
CA GLY A 109 -22.09 -0.69 19.77
C GLY A 109 -21.17 0.22 18.96
N GLN A 110 -21.11 0.05 17.63
CA GLN A 110 -20.33 0.90 16.73
C GLN A 110 -21.15 2.05 16.12
N ILE A 111 -22.46 2.09 16.37
CA ILE A 111 -23.33 3.13 15.84
C ILE A 111 -23.44 4.26 16.86
N ASP A 112 -23.10 5.45 16.42
CA ASP A 112 -23.36 6.66 17.14
C ASP A 112 -24.80 7.10 16.88
N VAL A 113 -25.61 7.11 17.92
CA VAL A 113 -26.97 7.65 17.89
C VAL A 113 -27.03 9.02 18.54
N SER A 114 -27.96 9.85 18.07
CA SER A 114 -28.30 11.11 18.72
C SER A 114 -29.14 10.87 19.97
N ILE A 115 -29.01 11.76 20.95
CA ILE A 115 -29.85 11.79 22.15
C ILE A 115 -31.10 12.65 21.98
N TYR A 116 -31.18 13.43 20.90
CA TYR A 116 -32.23 14.42 20.66
C TYR A 116 -33.15 14.09 19.49
N GLN A 117 -32.67 13.33 18.51
CA GLN A 117 -33.39 13.01 17.28
C GLN A 117 -33.02 11.61 16.77
N ASP A 118 -33.81 11.09 15.83
CA ASP A 118 -33.59 9.81 15.14
C ASP A 118 -33.41 9.96 13.62
N GLU A 119 -33.30 11.21 13.14
CA GLU A 119 -33.09 11.63 11.76
C GLU A 119 -31.68 11.29 11.24
N ILE A 120 -30.66 11.20 12.11
CA ILE A 120 -29.30 10.83 11.69
C ILE A 120 -28.62 9.89 12.68
N ILE A 121 -27.76 9.03 12.13
CA ILE A 121 -26.82 8.20 12.88
C ILE A 121 -25.42 8.33 12.28
N GLY A 122 -24.43 7.96 13.07
CA GLY A 122 -23.04 7.90 12.64
C GLY A 122 -22.53 6.48 12.69
N TYR A 123 -21.75 6.09 11.69
CA TYR A 123 -21.06 4.81 11.70
C TYR A 123 -19.72 4.96 11.02
N GLN A 124 -18.66 4.49 11.69
CA GLN A 124 -17.26 4.47 11.25
C GLN A 124 -16.88 5.72 10.44
N GLU A 125 -16.98 5.68 9.12
CA GLU A 125 -16.47 6.71 8.23
C GLU A 125 -17.47 7.79 7.78
N GLY A 126 -18.73 7.81 8.26
CA GLY A 126 -19.70 8.78 7.78
C GLY A 126 -20.96 9.01 8.64
N ILE A 127 -21.84 9.85 8.08
CA ILE A 127 -23.18 10.17 8.59
C ILE A 127 -24.20 9.46 7.69
N PHE A 128 -25.22 8.87 8.31
CA PHE A 128 -26.35 8.28 7.62
C PHE A 128 -27.62 9.02 8.03
N GLU A 129 -28.46 9.32 7.05
CA GLU A 129 -29.72 10.04 7.19
C GLU A 129 -30.87 9.04 7.18
N GLY A 130 -31.80 9.20 8.11
CA GLY A 130 -33.00 8.40 8.25
C GLY A 130 -33.90 8.65 7.05
N VAL A 131 -34.27 7.58 6.36
CA VAL A 131 -35.08 7.66 5.16
C VAL A 131 -36.32 6.77 5.32
N PRO A 132 -37.52 7.27 4.95
CA PRO A 132 -38.73 6.45 5.01
C PRO A 132 -38.70 5.31 3.99
N SER A 133 -37.88 5.46 2.94
CA SER A 133 -37.54 4.44 1.95
C SER A 133 -36.23 4.81 1.27
N VAL A 134 -35.48 3.83 0.75
CA VAL A 134 -34.19 4.07 0.07
C VAL A 134 -34.41 4.99 -1.14
N PRO A 135 -33.85 6.21 -1.14
CA PRO A 135 -34.07 7.15 -2.24
C PRO A 135 -33.45 6.66 -3.55
N THR A 136 -34.14 6.95 -4.65
CA THR A 136 -33.67 6.65 -6.03
C THR A 136 -32.79 7.76 -6.62
N THR A 137 -32.61 8.87 -5.88
CA THR A 137 -31.79 10.03 -6.25
C THR A 137 -31.05 10.54 -5.02
N ILE A 138 -29.96 11.28 -5.22
CA ILE A 138 -29.23 11.90 -4.10
C ILE A 138 -29.97 13.19 -3.70
N PRO A 139 -30.37 13.36 -2.43
CA PRO A 139 -31.01 14.60 -1.98
C PRO A 139 -30.10 15.83 -2.20
N ALA A 140 -30.69 16.96 -2.58
CA ALA A 140 -29.95 18.21 -2.77
C ALA A 140 -29.28 18.67 -1.47
N ASN A 141 -30.04 18.62 -0.38
CA ASN A 141 -29.58 19.00 0.95
C ASN A 141 -29.08 17.76 1.69
N LEU A 142 -27.79 17.72 2.00
CA LEU A 142 -27.15 16.60 2.68
C LEU A 142 -26.55 17.04 4.01
N VAL A 143 -26.54 16.15 4.99
CA VAL A 143 -25.85 16.40 6.26
C VAL A 143 -24.34 16.30 6.05
N GLU A 144 -23.64 17.40 6.26
CA GLU A 144 -22.19 17.47 6.06
C GLU A 144 -21.40 17.42 7.36
N VAL A 145 -21.94 17.98 8.44
CA VAL A 145 -21.27 18.02 9.75
C VAL A 145 -22.28 17.70 10.82
N TRP A 146 -21.97 16.68 11.62
CA TRP A 146 -22.73 16.34 12.82
C TRP A 146 -21.79 16.31 14.02
N CYS A 147 -21.99 17.20 14.97
CA CYS A 147 -21.16 17.31 16.16
C CYS A 147 -21.97 17.10 17.43
N ARG A 148 -21.41 16.38 18.40
CA ARG A 148 -22.02 16.18 19.72
C ARG A 148 -20.99 16.35 20.84
N ASP A 149 -21.42 16.97 21.93
CA ASP A 149 -20.69 16.94 23.19
C ASP A 149 -20.62 15.49 23.71
N THR A 150 -19.49 15.13 24.35
CA THR A 150 -19.33 13.83 25.04
C THR A 150 -20.05 13.72 26.37
N ASN A 151 -20.68 14.80 26.85
CA ASN A 151 -21.49 14.76 28.07
C ASN A 151 -22.91 14.24 27.76
N ASP A 152 -23.09 12.94 27.89
CA ASP A 152 -24.25 12.18 27.38
C ASP A 152 -25.64 12.55 27.95
N GLN A 153 -25.75 13.40 28.99
CA GLN A 153 -27.03 13.74 29.62
C GLN A 153 -27.49 15.21 29.44
N SER A 154 -26.61 16.11 28.99
CA SER A 154 -26.94 17.55 28.82
C SER A 154 -26.13 18.20 27.69
N GLY A 155 -25.68 17.40 26.74
CA GLY A 155 -24.81 17.83 25.66
C GLY A 155 -25.43 18.84 24.70
N ILE A 156 -24.60 19.43 23.86
CA ILE A 156 -25.07 20.18 22.69
C ILE A 156 -24.80 19.33 21.47
N GLU A 157 -25.78 19.24 20.59
CA GLU A 157 -25.67 18.60 19.29
C GLU A 157 -25.94 19.62 18.19
N THR A 158 -25.08 19.66 17.17
CA THR A 158 -25.22 20.56 16.03
C THR A 158 -25.21 19.76 14.74
N ILE A 159 -26.16 20.04 13.85
CA ILE A 159 -26.27 19.41 12.53
C ILE A 159 -26.18 20.51 11.48
N THR A 160 -25.21 20.40 10.57
CA THR A 160 -25.09 21.30 9.42
C THR A 160 -25.48 20.55 8.16
N HIS A 161 -26.50 21.06 7.47
CA HIS A 161 -26.86 20.61 6.14
C HIS A 161 -26.28 21.56 5.09
N PHE A 162 -25.87 21.01 3.96
CA PHE A 162 -25.37 21.75 2.81
C PHE A 162 -26.14 21.32 1.56
N ASP A 163 -26.73 22.30 0.89
CA ASP A 163 -27.32 22.12 -0.42
C ASP A 163 -26.23 22.25 -1.48
N HIS A 164 -25.85 21.13 -2.09
CA HIS A 164 -24.77 21.08 -3.06
C HIS A 164 -25.14 21.68 -4.43
N LEU A 165 -26.43 21.96 -4.68
CA LEU A 165 -26.90 22.62 -5.89
C LEU A 165 -26.92 24.14 -5.73
N SER A 166 -27.42 24.64 -4.59
CA SER A 166 -27.48 26.07 -4.31
C SER A 166 -26.24 26.64 -3.61
N SER A 167 -25.34 25.78 -3.11
CA SER A 167 -24.19 26.14 -2.28
C SER A 167 -24.55 26.88 -0.99
N LEU A 168 -25.73 26.61 -0.43
CA LEU A 168 -26.20 27.17 0.83
C LEU A 168 -26.04 26.17 1.97
N ALA A 169 -25.67 26.67 3.16
CA ALA A 169 -25.56 25.86 4.37
C ALA A 169 -26.54 26.36 5.45
N VAL A 170 -27.17 25.41 6.14
CA VAL A 170 -28.05 25.68 7.30
C VAL A 170 -27.61 24.83 8.49
N ASN A 171 -27.69 25.41 9.68
CA ASN A 171 -27.35 24.71 10.92
C ASN A 171 -28.57 24.62 11.84
N ARG A 172 -28.69 23.49 12.54
CA ARG A 172 -29.66 23.24 13.60
C ARG A 172 -28.93 22.84 14.87
N ILE A 173 -29.39 23.36 16.02
CA ILE A 173 -28.81 23.03 17.33
C ILE A 173 -29.87 22.39 18.23
N TYR A 174 -29.52 21.25 18.83
CA TYR A 174 -30.27 20.62 19.91
C TYR A 174 -29.48 20.74 21.21
N PHE A 175 -30.16 21.04 22.31
CA PHE A 175 -29.54 21.14 23.63
C PHE A 175 -30.57 20.89 24.73
N ALA A 176 -30.10 20.50 25.92
CA ALA A 176 -30.91 20.46 27.12
C ALA A 176 -30.79 21.79 27.89
N SER A 177 -31.93 22.33 28.34
CA SER A 177 -31.98 23.49 29.23
C SER A 177 -32.79 23.14 30.47
N ALA A 178 -32.25 23.45 31.64
CA ALA A 178 -33.03 23.42 32.89
C ALA A 178 -34.13 24.49 32.81
N ASP A 179 -35.36 24.11 33.16
CA ASP A 179 -36.43 25.05 33.44
C ASP A 179 -36.27 25.68 34.83
N ALA A 180 -37.23 26.52 35.25
CA ALA A 180 -37.21 27.16 36.56
C ALA A 180 -37.21 26.17 37.74
N THR A 181 -37.57 24.89 37.51
CA THR A 181 -37.58 23.82 38.51
C THR A 181 -36.29 22.99 38.51
N GLY A 182 -35.35 23.29 37.61
CA GLY A 182 -34.14 22.49 37.42
C GLY A 182 -34.35 21.27 36.51
N THR A 183 -35.56 21.07 35.97
CA THR A 183 -35.85 19.93 35.09
C THR A 183 -35.28 20.19 33.70
N LEU A 184 -34.44 19.28 33.20
CA LEU A 184 -33.88 19.39 31.86
C LEU A 184 -34.97 19.15 30.81
N THR A 185 -35.15 20.11 29.92
CA THR A 185 -36.04 20.00 28.77
C THR A 185 -35.24 20.14 27.48
N ASN A 186 -35.54 19.29 26.49
CA ASN A 186 -34.91 19.37 25.19
C ASN A 186 -35.40 20.64 24.47
N LYS A 187 -34.47 21.39 23.90
CA LYS A 187 -34.70 22.61 23.14
C LYS A 187 -34.04 22.50 21.77
N VAL A 188 -34.63 23.18 20.80
CA VAL A 188 -34.14 23.22 19.42
C VAL A 188 -34.02 24.68 18.99
N VAL A 189 -32.85 25.06 18.52
CA VAL A 189 -32.67 26.28 17.70
C VAL A 189 -32.98 25.89 16.26
N LYS A 190 -34.07 26.43 15.72
CA LYS A 190 -34.51 26.16 14.34
C LYS A 190 -33.43 26.54 13.33
N ASP A 191 -33.51 25.91 12.16
CA ASP A 191 -32.56 26.08 11.06
C ASP A 191 -32.25 27.57 10.77
N PHE A 192 -30.96 27.90 10.77
CA PHE A 192 -30.45 29.23 10.44
C PHE A 192 -29.30 29.13 9.44
N SER A 193 -29.16 30.16 8.61
CA SER A 193 -28.12 30.21 7.58
C SER A 193 -26.74 30.40 8.20
N VAL A 194 -25.76 29.67 7.66
CA VAL A 194 -24.36 29.74 8.10
C VAL A 194 -23.43 29.87 6.89
N ALA A 195 -22.34 30.61 7.08
CA ALA A 195 -21.20 30.59 6.19
C ALA A 195 -20.36 29.33 6.47
N ARG A 196 -19.93 28.67 5.39
CA ARG A 196 -19.11 27.47 5.43
C ARG A 196 -17.76 27.75 4.77
N VAL A 197 -16.68 27.58 5.52
CA VAL A 197 -15.32 27.70 5.02
C VAL A 197 -14.58 26.39 5.24
N VAL A 198 -14.22 25.73 4.14
CA VAL A 198 -13.51 24.45 4.16
C VAL A 198 -12.05 24.67 3.81
N SER A 199 -11.16 24.33 4.73
CA SER A 199 -9.72 24.29 4.51
C SER A 199 -9.21 22.84 4.58
N LYS A 200 -7.89 22.63 4.49
CA LYS A 200 -7.30 21.28 4.60
C LYS A 200 -7.32 20.70 6.01
N SER A 201 -7.04 21.50 7.02
CA SER A 201 -7.01 21.03 8.42
C SER A 201 -8.31 21.31 9.14
N LYS A 202 -9.20 22.15 8.60
CA LYS A 202 -10.32 22.69 9.38
C LYS A 202 -11.55 22.98 8.53
N VAL A 203 -12.73 22.67 9.06
CA VAL A 203 -14.03 23.15 8.57
C VAL A 203 -14.55 24.16 9.58
N THR A 204 -14.87 25.37 9.11
CA THR A 204 -15.44 26.45 9.92
C THR A 204 -16.87 26.72 9.45
N ILE A 205 -17.81 26.71 10.38
CA ILE A 205 -19.23 26.98 10.14
C ILE A 205 -19.64 28.09 11.09
N SER A 206 -20.04 29.24 10.57
CA SER A 206 -20.38 30.40 11.41
C SER A 206 -21.52 31.21 10.83
N ASP A 207 -22.35 31.80 11.69
CA ASP A 207 -23.41 32.75 11.31
C ASP A 207 -22.95 34.22 11.40
N GLY A 208 -21.73 34.47 11.90
CA GLY A 208 -21.20 35.82 12.18
C GLY A 208 -21.89 36.57 13.34
N SER A 209 -22.88 35.98 14.01
CA SER A 209 -23.75 36.65 15.00
C SER A 209 -23.80 36.00 16.37
N GLY A 210 -23.18 34.84 16.55
CA GLY A 210 -23.10 34.18 17.85
C GLY A 210 -22.82 32.68 17.79
N PHE A 211 -22.76 32.09 16.60
CA PHE A 211 -22.43 30.70 16.34
C PHE A 211 -21.13 30.58 15.54
N ASP A 212 -20.20 29.78 16.04
CA ASP A 212 -18.96 29.39 15.38
C ASP A 212 -18.60 27.95 15.78
N LEU A 213 -18.61 27.06 14.79
CA LEU A 213 -18.20 25.67 14.90
C LEU A 213 -16.95 25.42 14.06
N ASN A 214 -15.91 24.96 14.74
CA ASN A 214 -14.60 24.72 14.19
C ASN A 214 -14.24 23.25 14.32
N VAL A 215 -14.23 22.50 13.21
CA VAL A 215 -13.92 21.06 13.21
C VAL A 215 -12.52 20.81 12.63
N TYR A 216 -11.64 20.22 13.43
CA TYR A 216 -10.23 19.97 13.11
C TYR A 216 -10.04 18.56 12.51
N ARG A 217 -9.77 18.51 11.21
CA ARG A 217 -9.68 17.30 10.39
C ARG A 217 -8.35 16.57 10.47
N ASP A 218 -7.32 17.29 10.88
CA ASP A 218 -6.02 16.74 11.24
C ASP A 218 -5.99 16.18 12.68
N GLN A 219 -7.13 16.22 13.38
CA GLN A 219 -7.27 15.76 14.77
C GLN A 219 -8.39 14.72 14.88
N PRO A 220 -8.18 13.48 14.40
CA PRO A 220 -9.13 12.40 14.64
C PRO A 220 -9.27 12.13 16.14
N ALA A 221 -10.48 11.80 16.58
CA ALA A 221 -10.76 11.45 17.96
C ALA A 221 -10.04 10.14 18.32
N PRO A 222 -9.31 10.08 19.45
CA PRO A 222 -8.67 8.85 19.90
C PRO A 222 -9.71 7.73 20.05
N LEU A 223 -9.37 6.53 19.53
CA LEU A 223 -10.13 5.29 19.69
C LEU A 223 -11.54 5.26 19.06
N LYS A 224 -11.98 6.30 18.35
CA LYS A 224 -13.28 6.32 17.67
C LYS A 224 -13.14 6.67 16.18
N PRO A 225 -13.15 5.66 15.27
CA PRO A 225 -13.00 5.88 13.84
C PRO A 225 -14.00 6.89 13.27
N GLY A 226 -13.48 7.79 12.42
CA GLY A 226 -14.21 8.84 11.70
C GLY A 226 -14.89 9.91 12.55
N LEU A 227 -14.56 10.00 13.84
CA LEU A 227 -14.81 11.19 14.64
C LEU A 227 -13.61 12.13 14.61
N PHE A 228 -13.89 13.43 14.63
CA PHE A 228 -12.91 14.51 14.61
C PHE A 228 -13.14 15.47 15.77
N VAL A 229 -12.08 16.06 16.30
CA VAL A 229 -12.19 17.06 17.36
C VAL A 229 -12.81 18.34 16.80
N GLY A 230 -13.85 18.85 17.46
CA GLY A 230 -14.44 20.14 17.17
C GLY A 230 -14.41 21.07 18.37
N GLN A 231 -14.53 22.37 18.09
CA GLN A 231 -14.72 23.44 19.06
C GLN A 231 -15.96 24.23 18.67
N LEU A 232 -16.95 24.26 19.56
CA LEU A 232 -18.20 24.99 19.42
C LEU A 232 -18.17 26.22 20.32
N ASN A 233 -18.47 27.38 19.72
CA ASN A 233 -18.80 28.63 20.39
C ASN A 233 -20.20 29.05 19.96
N ALA A 234 -21.17 29.04 20.86
CA ALA A 234 -22.56 29.38 20.53
C ALA A 234 -23.18 30.28 21.60
N THR A 235 -24.05 31.21 21.21
CA THR A 235 -24.90 31.96 22.14
C THR A 235 -26.34 31.55 21.95
N MET A 236 -26.94 30.88 22.94
CA MET A 236 -28.31 30.39 22.88
C MET A 236 -29.08 30.93 24.09
N ASN A 237 -30.22 31.59 23.87
CA ASN A 237 -31.01 32.25 24.92
C ASN A 237 -30.18 33.21 25.80
N GLY A 238 -29.21 33.91 25.21
CA GLY A 238 -28.32 34.83 25.93
C GLY A 238 -27.21 34.15 26.75
N ILE A 239 -27.15 32.81 26.77
CA ILE A 239 -26.12 32.03 27.44
C ILE A 239 -25.03 31.67 26.42
N LYS A 240 -23.77 31.96 26.75
CA LYS A 240 -22.61 31.58 25.95
C LYS A 240 -22.17 30.16 26.30
N TYR A 241 -21.99 29.35 25.26
CA TYR A 241 -21.49 27.99 25.32
C TYR A 241 -20.16 27.91 24.58
N GLU A 242 -19.14 27.40 25.26
CA GLU A 242 -17.81 27.13 24.70
C GLU A 242 -17.47 25.68 25.04
N ARG A 243 -17.54 24.80 24.04
CA ARG A 243 -17.49 23.34 24.24
C ARG A 243 -16.55 22.68 23.23
N LYS A 244 -15.74 21.75 23.74
CA LYS A 244 -15.12 20.73 22.89
C LYS A 244 -16.20 19.72 22.49
N THR A 245 -16.25 19.38 21.21
CA THR A 245 -17.24 18.48 20.63
C THR A 245 -16.52 17.42 19.77
N TYR A 246 -17.23 16.35 19.41
CA TYR A 246 -16.75 15.36 18.45
C TYR A 246 -17.69 15.30 17.26
N CYS A 247 -17.09 15.39 16.08
CA CYS A 247 -17.82 15.61 14.84
C CYS A 247 -17.60 14.48 13.84
N ARG A 248 -18.64 14.15 13.08
CA ARG A 248 -18.58 13.33 11.87
C ARG A 248 -18.74 14.22 10.65
N PHE A 249 -18.27 13.71 9.52
CA PHE A 249 -18.49 14.32 8.21
C PHE A 249 -19.36 13.44 7.31
N GLY A 250 -20.14 14.08 6.45
CA GLY A 250 -20.97 13.45 5.43
C GLY A 250 -21.02 14.32 4.17
N GLY A 251 -21.89 13.97 3.21
CA GLY A 251 -22.10 14.76 2.00
C GLY A 251 -20.82 15.01 1.22
N SER A 252 -20.47 16.28 0.93
CA SER A 252 -19.24 16.61 0.21
C SER A 252 -17.96 16.55 1.06
N LEU A 253 -18.10 16.43 2.39
CA LEU A 253 -17.00 16.29 3.34
C LEU A 253 -16.75 14.84 3.76
N ASP A 254 -17.52 13.92 3.21
CA ASP A 254 -17.41 12.49 3.47
C ASP A 254 -15.98 11.96 3.22
N ALA A 255 -15.53 11.02 4.05
CA ALA A 255 -14.18 10.45 3.99
C ALA A 255 -13.85 9.75 2.65
N LYS A 256 -14.86 9.35 1.86
CA LYS A 256 -14.68 8.80 0.51
C LYS A 256 -14.43 9.88 -0.56
N VAL A 257 -14.77 11.13 -0.26
CA VAL A 257 -14.72 12.25 -1.22
C VAL A 257 -13.53 13.18 -0.91
N TRP A 258 -13.23 13.38 0.37
CA TRP A 258 -12.35 14.47 0.82
C TRP A 258 -11.47 14.03 2.00
N PRO A 259 -10.17 14.41 2.12
CA PRO A 259 -9.35 15.23 1.20
C PRO A 259 -8.87 14.47 -0.02
N VAL A 260 -9.03 13.15 0.03
CA VAL A 260 -8.60 12.22 -0.99
C VAL A 260 -9.86 11.57 -1.52
N LYS A 261 -9.98 11.53 -2.84
CA LYS A 261 -11.10 10.90 -3.51
C LYS A 261 -10.82 9.40 -3.56
N GLN A 262 -11.63 8.59 -2.89
CA GLN A 262 -11.62 7.14 -3.09
C GLN A 262 -12.11 6.86 -4.51
N ILE A 263 -11.22 6.35 -5.35
CA ILE A 263 -11.53 6.04 -6.75
C ILE A 263 -11.80 4.56 -7.00
N VAL A 264 -11.32 3.69 -6.10
CA VAL A 264 -11.61 2.25 -6.05
C VAL A 264 -11.96 1.88 -4.60
N ASP A 265 -13.12 1.26 -4.42
CA ASP A 265 -13.68 0.88 -3.11
C ASP A 265 -13.74 -0.64 -2.87
N LEU A 266 -12.88 -1.34 -3.60
CA LEU A 266 -12.64 -2.77 -3.52
C LEU A 266 -11.33 -3.05 -2.77
N ASN A 267 -11.25 -4.21 -2.12
CA ASN A 267 -10.04 -4.63 -1.38
C ASN A 267 -8.96 -5.10 -2.37
N VAL A 268 -8.00 -4.22 -2.64
CA VAL A 268 -6.93 -4.38 -3.62
C VAL A 268 -5.87 -5.35 -3.11
N SER A 269 -5.66 -6.44 -3.86
CA SER A 269 -4.58 -7.41 -3.57
C SER A 269 -3.31 -7.16 -4.40
N ALA A 270 -3.45 -6.63 -5.61
CA ALA A 270 -2.33 -6.30 -6.48
C ALA A 270 -2.63 -5.05 -7.30
N PHE A 271 -1.57 -4.30 -7.64
CA PHE A 271 -1.66 -3.08 -8.43
C PHE A 271 -0.45 -2.90 -9.34
N LYS A 272 -0.71 -2.51 -10.59
CA LYS A 272 0.31 -2.03 -11.52
C LYS A 272 -0.19 -0.74 -12.19
N GLN A 273 0.75 0.11 -12.60
CA GLN A 273 0.47 1.32 -13.37
C GLN A 273 1.19 1.23 -14.72
N THR A 274 0.64 1.85 -15.74
CA THR A 274 1.30 1.99 -17.04
C THR A 274 2.52 2.90 -16.95
N VAL A 275 3.45 2.75 -17.90
CA VAL A 275 4.68 3.56 -17.95
C VAL A 275 4.38 5.05 -18.20
N ASP A 276 3.33 5.33 -18.98
CA ASP A 276 2.84 6.69 -19.25
C ASP A 276 1.99 7.29 -18.11
N LEU A 277 1.75 6.52 -17.04
CA LEU A 277 0.98 6.91 -15.85
C LEU A 277 -0.48 7.30 -16.13
N ASN A 278 -1.04 6.92 -17.29
CA ASN A 278 -2.41 7.25 -17.68
C ASN A 278 -3.44 6.21 -17.21
N TYR A 279 -3.02 4.97 -16.99
CA TYR A 279 -3.87 3.87 -16.57
C TYR A 279 -3.24 3.08 -15.42
N PHE A 280 -4.09 2.39 -14.67
CA PHE A 280 -3.67 1.37 -13.73
C PHE A 280 -4.57 0.14 -13.84
N SER A 281 -4.06 -0.97 -13.33
CA SER A 281 -4.77 -2.23 -13.22
C SER A 281 -4.61 -2.73 -11.80
N TYR A 282 -5.67 -3.30 -11.27
CA TYR A 282 -5.71 -3.83 -9.93
C TYR A 282 -6.54 -5.09 -9.89
N SER A 283 -6.23 -5.96 -8.93
CA SER A 283 -7.07 -7.09 -8.59
C SER A 283 -7.75 -6.87 -7.26
N SER A 284 -9.01 -7.29 -7.19
CA SER A 284 -9.79 -7.32 -5.95
C SER A 284 -10.05 -8.75 -5.54
N LEU A 285 -9.97 -9.03 -4.23
CA LEU A 285 -10.44 -10.30 -3.68
C LEU A 285 -11.97 -10.38 -3.76
N THR A 286 -12.49 -11.53 -4.14
CA THR A 286 -13.93 -11.86 -4.11
C THR A 286 -14.15 -13.07 -3.22
N GLY A 287 -14.84 -12.87 -2.08
CA GLY A 287 -15.22 -13.91 -1.15
C GLY A 287 -14.30 -14.08 0.06
N ALA A 288 -14.83 -14.76 1.09
CA ALA A 288 -14.09 -15.16 2.28
C ALA A 288 -13.69 -16.64 2.14
N GLY A 289 -12.39 -16.93 2.08
CA GLY A 289 -11.87 -18.29 1.97
C GLY A 289 -10.34 -18.33 1.95
N PRO A 290 -9.72 -19.51 2.07
CA PRO A 290 -8.25 -19.64 2.09
C PRO A 290 -7.59 -19.36 0.73
N ALA A 291 -8.34 -19.40 -0.36
CA ALA A 291 -7.91 -19.05 -1.71
C ALA A 291 -9.03 -18.25 -2.39
N PRO A 292 -9.27 -16.98 -1.97
CA PRO A 292 -10.33 -16.19 -2.55
C PRO A 292 -10.05 -15.98 -4.03
N ALA A 293 -11.10 -16.08 -4.84
CA ALA A 293 -11.01 -15.74 -6.25
C ALA A 293 -10.73 -14.24 -6.38
N GLN A 294 -10.17 -13.81 -7.52
CA GLN A 294 -9.83 -12.41 -7.75
C GLN A 294 -10.46 -11.87 -9.03
N ASN A 295 -10.99 -10.66 -8.98
CA ASN A 295 -11.43 -9.94 -10.16
C ASN A 295 -10.34 -8.96 -10.59
N LEU A 296 -10.01 -8.93 -11.89
CA LEU A 296 -9.01 -8.04 -12.47
C LEU A 296 -9.70 -6.88 -13.20
N PHE A 297 -9.26 -5.66 -12.92
CA PHE A 297 -9.82 -4.43 -13.48
C PHE A 297 -8.75 -3.58 -14.16
N ILE A 298 -9.18 -2.71 -15.06
CA ILE A 298 -8.40 -1.60 -15.61
C ILE A 298 -9.19 -0.31 -15.35
N SER A 299 -8.48 0.77 -15.02
CA SER A 299 -9.06 2.09 -14.83
C SER A 299 -8.09 3.17 -15.29
N LYS A 300 -8.62 4.34 -15.71
CA LYS A 300 -7.77 5.51 -15.93
C LYS A 300 -7.24 5.99 -14.59
N SER A 301 -6.07 6.62 -14.57
CA SER A 301 -5.40 7.08 -13.34
C SER A 301 -6.18 8.12 -12.54
N ASN A 302 -7.18 8.78 -13.12
CA ASN A 302 -8.11 9.65 -12.40
C ASN A 302 -9.34 8.91 -11.82
N GLY A 303 -9.40 7.59 -11.93
CA GLY A 303 -10.51 6.76 -11.48
C GLY A 303 -11.72 6.70 -12.42
N ALA A 304 -11.60 7.24 -13.65
CA ALA A 304 -12.64 7.16 -14.66
C ALA A 304 -12.51 5.89 -15.51
N ASN A 305 -13.61 5.48 -16.14
CA ASN A 305 -13.67 4.33 -17.05
C ASN A 305 -13.07 3.06 -16.44
N SER A 306 -13.41 2.78 -15.18
CA SER A 306 -13.08 1.50 -14.56
C SER A 306 -13.93 0.39 -15.19
N PHE A 307 -13.30 -0.70 -15.60
CA PHE A 307 -14.02 -1.85 -16.15
C PHE A 307 -13.34 -3.17 -15.75
N LEU A 308 -14.17 -4.21 -15.67
CA LEU A 308 -13.77 -5.56 -15.32
C LEU A 308 -13.19 -6.27 -16.54
N VAL A 309 -11.95 -6.73 -16.42
CA VAL A 309 -11.22 -7.46 -17.48
C VAL A 309 -11.46 -8.96 -17.39
N SER A 310 -11.46 -9.51 -16.18
CA SER A 310 -11.63 -10.95 -15.96
C SER A 310 -12.14 -11.23 -14.54
N LYS A 311 -13.05 -12.20 -14.45
CA LYS A 311 -13.67 -12.66 -13.21
C LYS A 311 -12.96 -13.90 -12.68
N GLU A 312 -12.97 -14.04 -11.36
CA GLU A 312 -12.65 -15.27 -10.64
C GLU A 312 -11.28 -15.87 -10.99
N ILE A 313 -10.25 -15.04 -11.18
CA ILE A 313 -8.88 -15.51 -11.38
C ILE A 313 -8.39 -16.15 -10.09
N SER A 314 -7.78 -17.34 -10.20
CA SER A 314 -7.14 -18.01 -9.06
C SER A 314 -6.04 -17.14 -8.46
N SER A 315 -6.14 -16.87 -7.16
CA SER A 315 -5.22 -16.01 -6.41
C SER A 315 -3.77 -16.49 -6.44
N ASN A 316 -3.53 -17.79 -6.56
CA ASN A 316 -2.19 -18.37 -6.58
C ASN A 316 -1.42 -18.08 -7.88
N ASN A 317 -2.12 -17.72 -8.96
CA ASN A 317 -1.55 -17.59 -10.30
C ASN A 317 -1.82 -16.24 -10.98
N LEU A 318 -2.24 -15.21 -10.22
CA LEU A 318 -2.47 -13.90 -10.82
C LEU A 318 -1.13 -13.26 -11.22
N ASN A 319 -0.82 -13.34 -12.51
CA ASN A 319 0.25 -12.60 -13.14
C ASN A 319 -0.36 -11.74 -14.25
N PHE A 320 -0.10 -10.43 -14.20
CA PHE A 320 -0.51 -9.47 -15.22
C PHE A 320 0.58 -8.45 -15.46
N SER A 321 0.68 -7.90 -16.66
CA SER A 321 1.67 -6.86 -17.01
C SER A 321 1.13 -5.96 -18.10
N PHE A 322 1.43 -4.67 -18.01
CA PHE A 322 1.18 -3.75 -19.11
C PHE A 322 2.20 -3.93 -20.23
N GLY A 323 1.74 -3.66 -21.46
CA GLY A 323 2.62 -3.35 -22.57
C GLY A 323 3.44 -2.08 -22.30
N PRO A 324 4.69 -1.97 -22.79
CA PRO A 324 5.47 -0.73 -22.69
C PRO A 324 4.83 0.42 -23.47
N ASP A 325 3.99 0.13 -24.46
CA ASP A 325 3.18 1.12 -25.19
C ASP A 325 1.94 1.59 -24.42
N SER A 326 1.68 1.02 -23.25
CA SER A 326 0.53 1.32 -22.39
C SER A 326 -0.84 1.08 -23.06
N LYS A 327 -0.91 0.30 -24.14
CA LYS A 327 -2.18 0.04 -24.89
C LYS A 327 -2.90 -1.23 -24.46
N ASN A 328 -2.17 -2.21 -23.96
CA ASN A 328 -2.71 -3.53 -23.62
C ASN A 328 -2.24 -4.01 -22.24
N LEU A 329 -3.13 -4.72 -21.54
CA LEU A 329 -2.85 -5.47 -20.34
C LEU A 329 -2.77 -6.95 -20.72
N PHE A 330 -1.67 -7.59 -20.39
CA PHE A 330 -1.52 -9.03 -20.58
C PHE A 330 -1.72 -9.75 -19.26
N TYR A 331 -2.44 -10.87 -19.26
CA TYR A 331 -2.73 -11.63 -18.05
C TYR A 331 -2.96 -13.11 -18.36
N ALA A 332 -2.75 -13.97 -17.36
CA ALA A 332 -3.07 -15.39 -17.43
C ALA A 332 -4.35 -15.68 -16.62
N THR A 333 -5.28 -16.46 -17.19
CA THR A 333 -6.46 -16.95 -16.46
C THR A 333 -6.14 -18.31 -15.83
N GLY A 334 -6.48 -18.49 -14.54
CA GLY A 334 -6.03 -19.64 -13.75
C GLY A 334 -7.13 -20.46 -13.08
N ALA A 335 -8.42 -20.22 -13.38
CA ALA A 335 -9.54 -20.86 -12.67
C ALA A 335 -10.52 -21.66 -13.55
N SER A 336 -10.40 -21.59 -14.88
CA SER A 336 -11.17 -22.43 -15.80
C SER A 336 -10.44 -23.73 -16.13
N THR A 337 -11.16 -24.74 -16.62
CA THR A 337 -10.63 -26.02 -17.11
C THR A 337 -9.63 -25.87 -18.28
N THR A 338 -9.47 -24.66 -18.82
CA THR A 338 -8.46 -24.30 -19.81
C THR A 338 -7.89 -22.91 -19.49
N PRO A 339 -6.70 -22.84 -18.87
CA PRO A 339 -5.94 -21.60 -18.72
C PRO A 339 -5.65 -20.95 -20.08
N VAL A 340 -5.71 -19.62 -20.11
CA VAL A 340 -5.48 -18.87 -21.34
C VAL A 340 -4.56 -17.68 -21.06
N LEU A 341 -3.63 -17.44 -21.96
CA LEU A 341 -2.88 -16.19 -22.01
C LEU A 341 -3.68 -15.17 -22.80
N MET A 342 -3.99 -14.03 -22.19
CA MET A 342 -4.94 -13.05 -22.70
C MET A 342 -4.30 -11.67 -22.88
N SER A 343 -4.86 -10.87 -23.77
CA SER A 343 -4.57 -9.44 -23.94
C SER A 343 -5.86 -8.65 -23.84
N ALA A 344 -5.94 -7.68 -22.92
CA ALA A 344 -7.06 -6.76 -22.76
C ALA A 344 -6.64 -5.34 -23.17
N PRO A 345 -7.30 -4.75 -24.18
CA PRO A 345 -7.10 -3.34 -24.55
C PRO A 345 -7.53 -2.38 -23.43
N MET A 346 -6.85 -1.24 -23.29
CA MET A 346 -7.19 -0.21 -22.28
C MET A 346 -8.52 0.51 -22.52
N ASP A 347 -9.10 0.39 -23.71
CA ASP A 347 -10.35 1.06 -24.10
C ASP A 347 -11.62 0.30 -23.66
N GLY A 348 -11.46 -0.88 -23.05
CA GLY A 348 -12.57 -1.72 -22.61
C GLY A 348 -13.15 -2.63 -23.69
N SER A 349 -12.55 -2.66 -24.88
CA SER A 349 -12.89 -3.66 -25.90
C SER A 349 -12.53 -5.08 -25.44
N SER A 350 -13.18 -6.08 -26.05
CA SER A 350 -13.09 -7.47 -25.62
C SER A 350 -11.65 -8.00 -25.61
N SER A 351 -11.29 -8.69 -24.52
CA SER A 351 -10.01 -9.37 -24.42
C SER A 351 -9.82 -10.41 -25.52
N ARG A 352 -8.60 -10.54 -26.02
CA ARG A 352 -8.19 -11.51 -27.03
C ARG A 352 -7.39 -12.66 -26.41
N VAL A 353 -7.72 -13.88 -26.81
CA VAL A 353 -6.91 -15.08 -26.55
C VAL A 353 -5.62 -15.01 -27.37
N LEU A 354 -4.47 -15.03 -26.68
CA LEU A 354 -3.15 -15.11 -27.32
C LEU A 354 -2.68 -16.57 -27.46
N ALA A 355 -2.89 -17.37 -26.42
CA ALA A 355 -2.54 -18.79 -26.43
C ALA A 355 -3.46 -19.58 -25.50
N THR A 356 -4.00 -20.71 -26.00
CA THR A 356 -4.71 -21.71 -25.19
C THR A 356 -3.71 -22.73 -24.68
N VAL A 357 -3.69 -22.94 -23.37
CA VAL A 357 -2.71 -23.80 -22.72
C VAL A 357 -3.39 -24.60 -21.61
N THR A 358 -2.82 -25.74 -21.23
CA THR A 358 -3.36 -26.55 -20.14
C THR A 358 -2.99 -25.94 -18.79
N GLU A 359 -1.84 -25.26 -18.70
CA GLU A 359 -1.36 -24.59 -17.49
C GLU A 359 -0.32 -23.53 -17.84
N ILE A 360 -0.34 -22.38 -17.14
CA ILE A 360 0.69 -21.34 -17.18
C ILE A 360 1.30 -21.23 -15.80
N PHE A 361 2.60 -21.46 -15.71
CA PHE A 361 3.34 -21.23 -14.45
C PHE A 361 3.80 -19.78 -14.32
N LYS A 362 4.29 -19.22 -15.44
CA LYS A 362 4.89 -17.90 -15.47
C LYS A 362 4.87 -17.35 -16.89
N PHE A 363 4.67 -16.05 -17.02
CA PHE A 363 4.98 -15.34 -18.25
C PHE A 363 5.76 -14.05 -17.96
N LYS A 364 6.48 -13.58 -18.97
CA LYS A 364 7.14 -12.28 -19.04
C LYS A 364 6.85 -11.66 -20.40
N LEU A 365 6.74 -10.33 -20.44
CA LEU A 365 6.65 -9.57 -21.68
C LEU A 365 8.07 -9.15 -22.10
N SER A 366 8.37 -9.20 -23.39
CA SER A 366 9.61 -8.63 -23.93
C SER A 366 9.70 -7.13 -23.62
N THR A 367 10.91 -6.60 -23.51
CA THR A 367 11.10 -5.19 -23.10
C THR A 367 10.52 -4.18 -24.09
N ASP A 368 10.35 -4.57 -25.36
CA ASP A 368 9.70 -3.80 -26.41
C ASP A 368 8.19 -4.08 -26.54
N GLY A 369 7.66 -5.05 -25.78
CA GLY A 369 6.24 -5.42 -25.79
C GLY A 369 5.79 -6.24 -26.99
N SER A 370 6.69 -6.62 -27.90
CA SER A 370 6.33 -7.31 -29.14
C SER A 370 5.91 -8.76 -28.90
N ARG A 371 6.41 -9.42 -27.84
CA ARG A 371 6.15 -10.85 -27.59
C ARG A 371 6.01 -11.17 -26.10
N LEU A 372 5.19 -12.17 -25.80
CA LEU A 372 5.08 -12.78 -24.49
C LEU A 372 5.83 -14.10 -24.48
N ILE A 373 6.62 -14.31 -23.44
CA ILE A 373 7.39 -15.51 -23.19
C ILE A 373 6.76 -16.19 -21.99
N TYR A 374 6.36 -17.44 -22.13
CA TYR A 374 5.66 -18.16 -21.07
C TYR A 374 6.16 -19.59 -20.93
N ASN A 375 6.15 -20.08 -19.69
CA ASN A 375 6.37 -21.48 -19.36
C ASN A 375 5.02 -22.13 -19.05
N GLY A 376 4.69 -23.19 -19.77
CA GLY A 376 3.41 -23.87 -19.62
C GLY A 376 3.29 -25.16 -20.42
N TYR A 377 2.13 -25.81 -20.28
CA TYR A 377 1.78 -27.02 -21.02
C TYR A 377 0.92 -26.67 -22.23
N VAL A 378 1.37 -27.05 -23.43
CA VAL A 378 0.56 -26.94 -24.66
C VAL A 378 0.39 -28.34 -25.22
N ASN A 379 -0.87 -28.78 -25.32
CA ASN A 379 -1.20 -30.15 -25.73
C ASN A 379 -0.49 -31.21 -24.87
N GLY A 380 -0.40 -30.99 -23.56
CA GLY A 380 0.29 -31.88 -22.63
C GLY A 380 1.82 -31.86 -22.68
N ALA A 381 2.44 -31.09 -23.58
CA ALA A 381 3.88 -30.95 -23.66
C ALA A 381 4.36 -29.70 -22.89
N PRO A 382 5.16 -29.87 -21.80
CA PRO A 382 5.76 -28.75 -21.10
C PRO A 382 6.82 -28.08 -21.98
N GLY A 383 6.93 -26.76 -21.91
CA GLY A 383 7.99 -26.06 -22.59
C GLY A 383 7.94 -24.55 -22.43
N LEU A 384 9.09 -23.94 -22.69
CA LEU A 384 9.18 -22.50 -22.80
C LEU A 384 8.78 -22.09 -24.21
N ARG A 385 7.86 -21.14 -24.31
CA ARG A 385 7.27 -20.71 -25.58
C ARG A 385 7.23 -19.20 -25.66
N SER A 386 7.15 -18.69 -26.88
CA SER A 386 6.81 -17.29 -27.14
C SER A 386 5.56 -17.18 -28.01
N VAL A 387 4.83 -16.09 -27.85
CA VAL A 387 3.70 -15.70 -28.69
C VAL A 387 3.79 -14.22 -29.00
N PRO A 388 3.50 -13.76 -30.24
CA PRO A 388 3.38 -12.32 -30.50
C PRO A 388 2.29 -11.69 -29.63
N SER A 389 2.51 -10.47 -29.14
CA SER A 389 1.50 -9.74 -28.35
C SER A 389 0.25 -9.40 -29.18
N ALA A 390 0.41 -9.33 -30.50
CA ALA A 390 -0.66 -9.22 -31.49
C ALA A 390 -1.46 -10.52 -31.70
N GLY A 391 -1.07 -11.64 -31.05
CA GLY A 391 -1.56 -12.98 -31.38
C GLY A 391 -0.84 -13.59 -32.56
N GLY A 392 -0.99 -14.91 -32.75
CA GLY A 392 -0.36 -15.65 -33.85
C GLY A 392 0.22 -16.99 -33.40
N ASN A 393 1.15 -17.52 -34.18
CA ASN A 393 1.75 -18.82 -33.91
C ASN A 393 2.71 -18.77 -32.72
N ASN A 394 2.65 -19.81 -31.89
CA ASN A 394 3.60 -20.01 -30.80
C ASN A 394 4.94 -20.53 -31.34
N SER A 395 6.05 -19.96 -30.89
CA SER A 395 7.39 -20.52 -31.11
C SER A 395 7.80 -21.34 -29.89
N VAL A 396 8.41 -22.51 -30.10
CA VAL A 396 9.02 -23.30 -29.02
C VAL A 396 10.44 -22.79 -28.80
N LEU A 397 10.76 -22.36 -27.57
CA LEU A 397 12.05 -21.79 -27.22
C LEU A 397 12.97 -22.79 -26.52
N SER A 398 12.39 -23.73 -25.77
CA SER A 398 13.15 -24.78 -25.10
C SER A 398 13.48 -25.94 -26.04
N PRO A 399 14.60 -26.64 -25.85
CA PRO A 399 14.84 -27.91 -26.53
C PRO A 399 13.71 -28.92 -26.25
N PRO A 400 13.46 -29.90 -27.14
CA PRO A 400 12.53 -31.00 -26.87
C PRO A 400 12.97 -31.74 -25.60
N VAL A 401 12.11 -31.77 -24.58
CA VAL A 401 12.44 -32.42 -23.31
C VAL A 401 12.02 -33.88 -23.38
N ALA A 402 12.98 -34.81 -23.21
CA ALA A 402 12.71 -36.25 -23.22
C ALA A 402 12.01 -36.75 -21.94
N VAL A 403 11.90 -35.92 -20.89
CA VAL A 403 11.43 -36.31 -19.56
C VAL A 403 10.31 -35.38 -19.08
N ALA A 404 9.24 -35.99 -18.59
CA ALA A 404 7.92 -35.39 -18.36
C ALA A 404 7.80 -34.33 -17.24
N THR A 405 8.88 -33.91 -16.59
CA THR A 405 8.70 -33.36 -15.24
C THR A 405 8.56 -31.84 -15.15
N MET A 406 9.36 -30.97 -15.79
CA MET A 406 9.11 -29.51 -15.73
C MET A 406 9.73 -28.78 -16.92
N GLY A 407 9.05 -27.76 -17.46
CA GLY A 407 9.59 -26.86 -18.49
C GLY A 407 10.75 -25.99 -17.97
N ALA A 408 10.93 -24.79 -18.53
CA ALA A 408 11.97 -23.88 -18.04
C ALA A 408 11.71 -23.47 -16.59
N SER A 409 12.67 -23.72 -15.70
CA SER A 409 12.49 -23.52 -14.27
C SER A 409 12.59 -22.04 -13.88
N ALA A 410 13.49 -21.30 -14.54
CA ALA A 410 13.61 -19.85 -14.47
C ALA A 410 13.74 -19.25 -15.89
N MET A 411 13.30 -18.00 -16.06
CA MET A 411 13.48 -17.26 -17.30
C MET A 411 13.60 -15.76 -17.09
N ASP A 412 14.32 -15.12 -17.99
CA ASP A 412 14.36 -13.68 -18.15
C ASP A 412 14.44 -13.26 -19.62
N VAL A 413 13.99 -12.05 -19.93
CA VAL A 413 13.72 -11.62 -21.31
C VAL A 413 14.25 -10.23 -21.60
N THR A 414 14.57 -10.01 -22.87
CA THR A 414 15.04 -8.74 -23.42
C THR A 414 14.08 -8.27 -24.52
N LYS A 415 14.55 -7.47 -25.48
CA LYS A 415 13.73 -7.06 -26.64
C LYS A 415 13.66 -8.16 -27.72
N ASP A 416 14.64 -9.05 -27.77
CA ASP A 416 14.81 -10.02 -28.86
C ASP A 416 15.22 -11.43 -28.38
N LYS A 417 15.73 -11.54 -27.15
CA LYS A 417 16.26 -12.78 -26.57
C LYS A 417 15.60 -13.16 -25.26
N VAL A 418 15.55 -14.47 -25.01
CA VAL A 418 15.23 -15.08 -23.71
C VAL A 418 16.45 -15.84 -23.19
N VAL A 419 16.73 -15.72 -21.90
CA VAL A 419 17.64 -16.62 -21.18
C VAL A 419 16.82 -17.45 -20.21
N PHE A 420 17.08 -18.74 -20.13
CA PHE A 420 16.32 -19.64 -19.28
C PHE A 420 17.15 -20.82 -18.75
N LEU A 421 16.72 -21.35 -17.61
CA LEU A 421 17.23 -22.58 -17.02
C LEU A 421 16.35 -23.75 -17.44
N CYS A 422 16.93 -24.83 -17.96
CA CYS A 422 16.11 -25.91 -18.52
C CYS A 422 16.75 -27.30 -18.49
N CYS A 423 15.86 -28.24 -18.18
CA CYS A 423 15.60 -29.55 -18.80
C CYS A 423 16.58 -30.71 -18.63
N ASN A 424 17.70 -30.53 -17.93
CA ASN A 424 18.61 -31.61 -17.59
C ASN A 424 18.94 -31.61 -16.09
N THR A 425 19.34 -32.75 -15.55
CA THR A 425 20.14 -32.84 -14.33
C THR A 425 21.55 -33.28 -14.74
N PRO A 426 22.56 -32.40 -14.68
CA PRO A 426 22.52 -31.03 -14.15
C PRO A 426 21.80 -30.02 -15.05
N THR A 427 21.21 -28.99 -14.43
CA THR A 427 20.50 -27.87 -15.08
C THR A 427 21.46 -27.04 -15.93
N ASP A 428 21.07 -26.81 -17.17
CA ASP A 428 21.81 -26.00 -18.14
C ASP A 428 21.18 -24.61 -18.30
N ILE A 429 22.00 -23.66 -18.77
CA ILE A 429 21.57 -22.30 -19.11
C ILE A 429 21.50 -22.18 -20.63
N TYR A 430 20.39 -21.70 -21.15
CA TYR A 430 20.18 -21.48 -22.58
C TYR A 430 19.85 -20.03 -22.85
N ILE A 431 20.23 -19.58 -24.05
CA ILE A 431 19.75 -18.36 -24.66
C ILE A 431 19.12 -18.70 -26.02
N ASN A 432 18.03 -18.04 -26.36
CA ASN A 432 17.34 -18.24 -27.63
C ASN A 432 16.73 -16.91 -28.13
N ASN A 433 16.57 -16.75 -29.44
CA ASN A 433 15.73 -15.70 -29.99
C ASN A 433 14.26 -16.06 -29.74
N PHE A 434 13.39 -15.06 -29.71
CA PHE A 434 11.96 -15.33 -29.47
C PHE A 434 11.28 -16.13 -30.57
N ASP A 435 11.80 -16.20 -31.79
CA ASP A 435 11.27 -17.08 -32.84
C ASP A 435 11.68 -18.55 -32.70
N GLY A 436 12.51 -18.87 -31.70
CA GLY A 436 13.08 -20.19 -31.47
C GLY A 436 14.38 -20.45 -32.23
N THR A 437 14.87 -19.47 -33.00
CA THR A 437 16.13 -19.58 -33.75
C THR A 437 17.34 -19.23 -32.87
N ALA A 438 18.50 -19.83 -33.16
CA ALA A 438 19.74 -19.59 -32.42
C ALA A 438 19.71 -20.04 -30.95
N LEU A 439 18.99 -21.12 -30.65
CA LEU A 439 19.10 -21.81 -29.36
C LEU A 439 20.56 -22.19 -29.10
N THR A 440 21.16 -21.54 -28.11
CA THR A 440 22.56 -21.71 -27.74
C THR A 440 22.66 -22.06 -26.27
N LYS A 441 23.40 -23.12 -25.96
CA LYS A 441 23.73 -23.48 -24.58
C LYS A 441 24.88 -22.57 -24.11
N ILE A 442 24.68 -21.86 -23.01
CA ILE A 442 25.74 -21.06 -22.38
C ILE A 442 26.65 -22.02 -21.60
N PRO A 443 27.98 -21.98 -21.83
CA PRO A 443 28.94 -22.79 -21.08
C PRO A 443 28.74 -22.66 -19.57
N ARG A 444 28.56 -23.81 -18.92
CA ARG A 444 28.37 -23.90 -17.47
C ARG A 444 29.73 -23.82 -16.77
N PRO A 445 29.89 -22.98 -15.72
CA PRO A 445 31.07 -23.05 -14.87
C PRO A 445 31.20 -24.43 -14.23
N VAL A 446 32.43 -24.87 -13.96
CA VAL A 446 32.68 -26.11 -13.22
C VAL A 446 32.13 -25.96 -11.81
N LEU A 447 31.00 -26.63 -11.53
CA LEU A 447 30.40 -26.65 -10.20
C LEU A 447 31.01 -27.76 -9.36
N PRO A 448 31.03 -27.62 -8.01
CA PRO A 448 31.39 -28.73 -7.14
C PRO A 448 30.49 -29.95 -7.38
N ALA A 449 30.97 -31.15 -7.04
CA ALA A 449 30.17 -32.36 -7.11
C ALA A 449 28.86 -32.19 -6.33
N ASN A 450 27.74 -32.65 -6.89
CA ASN A 450 26.40 -32.55 -6.30
C ASN A 450 25.85 -31.12 -6.15
N TRP A 451 26.34 -30.16 -6.94
CA TRP A 451 25.76 -28.82 -7.08
C TRP A 451 24.98 -28.69 -8.39
N ASP A 452 23.88 -27.93 -8.33
CA ASP A 452 23.14 -27.51 -9.52
C ASP A 452 22.57 -26.10 -9.42
N PHE A 453 22.13 -25.56 -10.56
CA PHE A 453 21.45 -24.27 -10.60
C PHE A 453 20.04 -24.36 -10.01
N SER A 454 19.65 -23.30 -9.30
CA SER A 454 18.34 -23.19 -8.67
C SER A 454 17.30 -22.69 -9.68
N ALA A 455 16.13 -23.33 -9.64
CA ALA A 455 14.94 -22.97 -10.41
C ALA A 455 14.40 -21.55 -10.14
N SER A 456 14.77 -20.92 -9.02
CA SER A 456 14.11 -19.66 -8.61
C SER A 456 14.81 -18.41 -9.13
N ASN A 457 16.11 -18.45 -9.44
CA ASN A 457 16.95 -17.25 -9.54
C ASN A 457 17.76 -17.23 -10.85
N LEU A 458 17.20 -16.58 -11.87
CA LEU A 458 17.88 -16.22 -13.11
C LEU A 458 17.51 -14.78 -13.48
N SER A 459 18.51 -13.96 -13.80
CA SER A 459 18.29 -12.58 -14.26
C SER A 459 19.34 -12.16 -15.28
N ILE A 460 18.92 -11.46 -16.34
CA ILE A 460 19.78 -10.83 -17.33
C ILE A 460 20.20 -9.45 -16.78
N LEU A 461 21.48 -9.12 -16.89
CA LEU A 461 21.99 -7.80 -16.47
C LEU A 461 21.61 -6.71 -17.51
N ARG A 462 21.63 -5.42 -17.13
CA ARG A 462 20.94 -4.32 -17.84
C ARG A 462 21.25 -4.20 -19.34
N GLN A 463 22.50 -4.39 -19.75
CA GLN A 463 22.98 -4.35 -21.13
C GLN A 463 23.02 -5.73 -21.81
N GLN A 464 22.46 -6.77 -21.19
CA GLN A 464 22.30 -8.09 -21.80
C GLN A 464 23.63 -8.76 -22.18
N LYS A 465 24.69 -8.45 -21.42
CA LYS A 465 26.03 -9.04 -21.62
C LYS A 465 26.31 -10.21 -20.69
N ALA A 466 25.59 -10.31 -19.58
CA ALA A 466 25.77 -11.36 -18.60
C ALA A 466 24.45 -11.73 -17.92
N VAL A 467 24.46 -12.88 -17.25
CA VAL A 467 23.34 -13.45 -16.49
C VAL A 467 23.80 -13.76 -15.08
N SER A 468 22.93 -13.50 -14.11
CA SER A 468 23.08 -13.92 -12.73
C SER A 468 22.29 -15.21 -12.50
N VAL A 469 22.94 -16.22 -11.91
CA VAL A 469 22.33 -17.51 -11.60
C VAL A 469 22.74 -17.99 -10.21
N TRP A 470 21.81 -18.60 -9.48
CA TRP A 470 22.08 -19.19 -8.18
C TRP A 470 22.34 -20.69 -8.29
N ALA A 471 23.32 -21.22 -7.56
CA ALA A 471 23.60 -22.65 -7.46
C ALA A 471 23.55 -23.14 -6.01
N TRP A 472 23.11 -24.38 -5.81
CA TRP A 472 22.91 -25.02 -4.51
C TRP A 472 23.24 -26.52 -4.56
N THR A 473 23.47 -27.14 -3.39
CA THR A 473 23.76 -28.58 -3.28
C THR A 473 22.54 -29.40 -2.85
N TRP A 474 22.38 -30.59 -3.43
CA TRP A 474 21.24 -31.49 -3.18
C TRP A 474 21.47 -32.46 -2.00
N ILE A 475 22.70 -32.58 -1.49
CA ILE A 475 23.09 -33.68 -0.57
C ILE A 475 23.30 -33.21 0.89
N ALA A 476 23.31 -31.90 1.18
CA ALA A 476 23.34 -31.41 2.57
C ALA A 476 22.83 -29.96 2.70
N PRO A 477 22.21 -29.58 3.82
CA PRO A 477 21.91 -28.18 4.10
C PRO A 477 23.24 -27.44 4.35
N GLY A 478 23.71 -26.63 3.39
CA GLY A 478 24.81 -25.70 3.69
C GLY A 478 25.57 -25.08 2.53
N GLY A 479 25.54 -25.64 1.31
CA GLY A 479 26.27 -25.10 0.18
C GLY A 479 25.38 -24.34 -0.81
N SER A 480 25.52 -23.02 -0.89
CA SER A 480 24.99 -22.24 -2.02
C SER A 480 25.96 -21.14 -2.44
N ALA A 481 25.95 -20.78 -3.72
CA ALA A 481 26.72 -19.66 -4.26
C ALA A 481 26.02 -19.05 -5.46
N ASN A 482 26.24 -17.76 -5.67
CA ASN A 482 25.79 -17.06 -6.87
C ASN A 482 26.90 -17.03 -7.90
N TYR A 483 26.52 -17.07 -9.18
CA TYR A 483 27.41 -16.98 -10.31
C TYR A 483 26.94 -15.87 -11.23
N ILE A 484 27.90 -15.09 -11.75
CA ILE A 484 27.68 -14.19 -12.87
C ILE A 484 28.37 -14.80 -14.09
N ILE A 485 27.65 -14.96 -15.19
CA ILE A 485 28.14 -15.67 -16.38
C ILE A 485 27.92 -14.77 -17.59
N ALA A 486 28.95 -14.57 -18.42
CA ALA A 486 28.80 -13.88 -19.68
C ALA A 486 27.81 -14.62 -20.58
N ILE A 487 26.91 -13.90 -21.26
CA ILE A 487 25.92 -14.52 -22.14
C ILE A 487 26.58 -15.27 -23.32
N ASP A 488 27.73 -14.78 -23.77
CA ASP A 488 28.55 -15.44 -24.79
C ASP A 488 29.40 -16.61 -24.24
N GLY A 489 29.35 -16.86 -22.92
CA GLY A 489 30.14 -17.89 -22.25
C GLY A 489 31.63 -17.56 -22.09
N SER A 490 32.08 -16.36 -22.46
CA SER A 490 33.51 -15.99 -22.47
C SER A 490 34.13 -15.93 -21.07
N TRP A 491 33.33 -15.69 -20.03
CA TRP A 491 33.78 -15.67 -18.65
C TRP A 491 32.66 -16.07 -17.67
N SER A 492 33.05 -16.51 -16.49
CA SER A 492 32.15 -16.73 -15.36
C SER A 492 32.85 -16.34 -14.06
N LEU A 493 32.08 -15.84 -13.10
CA LEU A 493 32.56 -15.39 -11.81
C LEU A 493 31.71 -16.03 -10.71
N LYS A 494 32.34 -16.84 -9.86
CA LYS A 494 31.73 -17.35 -8.64
C LYS A 494 31.81 -16.27 -7.56
N LEU A 495 30.66 -15.86 -7.03
CA LEU A 495 30.62 -14.95 -5.89
C LEU A 495 31.02 -15.69 -4.60
N PRO A 496 31.66 -15.01 -3.63
CA PRO A 496 32.04 -15.65 -2.38
C PRO A 496 30.80 -16.18 -1.64
N THR A 497 30.95 -17.30 -0.93
CA THR A 497 29.83 -17.90 -0.19
C THR A 497 29.22 -16.90 0.80
N GLY A 498 27.90 -16.85 0.82
CA GLY A 498 27.15 -15.89 1.63
C GLY A 498 27.00 -14.52 0.98
N TRP A 499 27.55 -14.24 -0.20
CA TRP A 499 27.35 -12.95 -0.89
C TRP A 499 26.22 -13.02 -1.92
N LEU A 500 25.41 -11.96 -1.95
CA LEU A 500 24.38 -11.69 -2.94
C LEU A 500 24.79 -10.52 -3.82
N TRP A 501 24.49 -10.63 -5.11
CA TRP A 501 24.42 -9.48 -5.99
C TRP A 501 23.14 -8.68 -5.70
N VAL A 502 23.24 -7.35 -5.77
CA VAL A 502 22.09 -6.47 -5.50
C VAL A 502 21.80 -5.48 -6.64
N SER A 503 22.83 -4.93 -7.27
CA SER A 503 22.65 -3.91 -8.32
C SER A 503 23.82 -3.94 -9.30
N THR A 504 23.62 -3.47 -10.53
CA THR A 504 24.67 -3.31 -11.54
C THR A 504 24.82 -1.87 -11.98
N SER A 505 26.05 -1.50 -12.33
CA SER A 505 26.33 -0.22 -12.96
C SER A 505 25.69 -0.13 -14.36
N PRO A 506 25.35 1.07 -14.85
CA PRO A 506 24.75 1.26 -16.19
C PRO A 506 25.49 0.61 -17.36
N ASP A 507 26.80 0.40 -17.25
CA ASP A 507 27.69 -0.24 -18.22
C ASP A 507 27.86 -1.76 -18.03
N ASP A 508 27.18 -2.36 -17.03
CA ASP A 508 27.27 -3.77 -16.65
C ASP A 508 28.69 -4.27 -16.30
N LEU A 509 29.62 -3.36 -15.99
CA LEU A 509 30.98 -3.75 -15.60
C LEU A 509 31.12 -3.99 -14.11
N ASN A 510 30.32 -3.31 -13.28
CA ASN A 510 30.43 -3.36 -11.84
C ASN A 510 29.11 -3.80 -11.19
N GLY A 511 29.21 -4.51 -10.08
CA GLY A 511 28.09 -4.97 -9.28
C GLY A 511 28.27 -4.65 -7.82
N LEU A 512 27.18 -4.28 -7.14
CA LEU A 512 27.13 -4.22 -5.69
C LEU A 512 26.87 -5.61 -5.14
N LEU A 513 27.73 -6.06 -4.23
CA LEU A 513 27.60 -7.28 -3.46
C LEU A 513 27.32 -6.95 -1.99
N VAL A 514 26.43 -7.74 -1.37
CA VAL A 514 26.10 -7.67 0.06
C VAL A 514 26.21 -9.06 0.66
N ASN A 515 26.82 -9.16 1.83
CA ASN A 515 26.88 -10.42 2.55
C ASN A 515 25.55 -10.72 3.28
N GLN A 516 25.01 -11.91 3.09
CA GLN A 516 23.75 -12.38 3.66
C GLN A 516 23.81 -12.58 5.17
N THR A 517 24.94 -13.04 5.69
CA THR A 517 25.13 -13.29 7.13
C THR A 517 25.46 -12.01 7.89
N ASP A 518 26.09 -11.05 7.22
CA ASP A 518 26.42 -9.75 7.76
C ASP A 518 26.20 -8.65 6.71
N PRO A 519 25.00 -8.07 6.62
CA PRO A 519 24.69 -7.01 5.64
C PRO A 519 25.55 -5.74 5.78
N SER A 520 26.30 -5.60 6.88
CA SER A 520 27.27 -4.51 7.04
C SER A 520 28.50 -4.68 6.14
N LEU A 521 28.78 -5.91 5.69
CA LEU A 521 29.83 -6.24 4.73
C LEU A 521 29.33 -6.08 3.31
N GLN A 522 29.92 -5.13 2.60
CA GLN A 522 29.54 -4.75 1.25
C GLN A 522 30.78 -4.62 0.39
N ALA A 523 30.64 -4.93 -0.89
CA ALA A 523 31.73 -4.84 -1.83
C ALA A 523 31.23 -4.49 -3.22
N LEU A 524 32.06 -3.82 -3.99
CA LEU A 524 31.89 -3.70 -5.42
C LEU A 524 32.70 -4.80 -6.08
N VAL A 525 32.12 -5.45 -7.08
CA VAL A 525 32.80 -6.43 -7.91
C VAL A 525 32.81 -5.95 -9.33
N ASN A 526 33.97 -5.99 -9.97
CA ASN A 526 34.05 -5.83 -11.41
C ASN A 526 33.79 -7.19 -12.06
N PHE A 527 32.67 -7.36 -12.76
CA PHE A 527 32.26 -8.66 -13.28
C PHE A 527 33.22 -9.26 -14.30
N LYS A 528 33.90 -8.40 -15.08
CA LYS A 528 34.85 -8.83 -16.11
C LYS A 528 36.18 -9.33 -15.52
N THR A 529 36.71 -8.64 -14.52
CA THR A 529 38.03 -8.95 -13.93
C THR A 529 37.94 -9.81 -12.67
N GLY A 530 36.76 -9.89 -12.05
CA GLY A 530 36.58 -10.50 -10.74
C GLY A 530 37.17 -9.69 -9.58
N ALA A 531 37.72 -8.50 -9.84
CA ALA A 531 38.28 -7.64 -8.81
C ALA A 531 37.20 -7.21 -7.81
N ILE A 532 37.47 -7.37 -6.52
CA ILE A 532 36.56 -7.02 -5.43
C ILE A 532 37.15 -5.84 -4.65
N MET A 533 36.35 -4.80 -4.48
CA MET A 533 36.65 -3.62 -3.68
C MET A 533 35.69 -3.58 -2.49
N THR A 534 36.21 -3.72 -1.27
CA THR A 534 35.39 -3.60 -0.06
C THR A 534 34.89 -2.16 0.10
N LEU A 535 33.59 -2.01 0.38
CA LEU A 535 32.96 -0.73 0.65
C LEU A 535 32.99 -0.41 2.15
N PRO A 536 32.99 0.88 2.53
CA PRO A 536 32.63 1.25 3.90
C PRO A 536 31.22 0.76 4.23
N THR A 537 30.92 0.50 5.51
CA THR A 537 29.60 0.05 5.94
C THR A 537 28.52 1.08 5.59
N LEU A 538 27.72 0.80 4.56
CA LEU A 538 26.57 1.63 4.19
C LEU A 538 25.32 1.16 4.94
N ASN A 539 24.44 2.10 5.24
CA ASN A 539 23.06 1.82 5.66
C ASN A 539 22.26 1.34 4.45
N LEU A 540 22.42 0.06 4.11
CA LEU A 540 21.47 -0.65 3.27
C LEU A 540 20.30 -1.15 4.13
N PRO A 541 19.10 -1.36 3.55
CA PRO A 541 17.97 -1.95 4.26
C PRO A 541 18.38 -3.25 4.96
N LYS A 542 18.00 -3.41 6.24
CA LYS A 542 18.50 -4.48 7.13
C LYS A 542 18.14 -5.91 6.73
N SER A 543 17.23 -6.11 5.78
CA SER A 543 16.72 -7.45 5.44
C SER A 543 17.31 -7.99 4.12
N ALA A 544 18.29 -8.88 4.24
CA ALA A 544 18.84 -9.67 3.13
C ALA A 544 17.80 -10.58 2.43
N SER A 545 16.64 -10.84 3.07
CA SER A 545 15.51 -11.55 2.46
C SER A 545 14.82 -10.75 1.36
N LEU A 546 14.72 -9.41 1.48
CA LEU A 546 14.08 -8.55 0.48
C LEU A 546 14.92 -8.39 -0.80
N VAL A 547 16.24 -8.55 -0.70
CA VAL A 547 17.17 -8.49 -1.84
C VAL A 547 17.06 -9.74 -2.73
N ARG A 548 16.66 -10.90 -2.17
CA ARG A 548 16.62 -12.18 -2.90
C ARG A 548 15.59 -12.20 -4.04
N ASP A 549 14.51 -11.43 -3.94
CA ASP A 549 13.43 -11.48 -4.92
C ASP A 549 13.64 -10.52 -6.12
N GLY A 550 14.77 -9.78 -6.15
CA GLY A 550 15.11 -8.84 -7.22
C GLY A 550 14.09 -7.70 -7.41
N SER A 551 13.12 -7.56 -6.50
CA SER A 551 11.94 -6.71 -6.64
C SER A 551 12.07 -5.35 -5.95
N GLN A 552 13.07 -5.15 -5.09
CA GLN A 552 13.37 -3.86 -4.50
C GLN A 552 14.76 -3.37 -4.90
N THR A 553 14.80 -2.23 -5.59
CA THR A 553 15.99 -1.41 -5.71
C THR A 553 16.39 -0.94 -4.30
N ILE A 554 17.66 -1.09 -3.91
CA ILE A 554 18.14 -0.37 -2.72
C ILE A 554 18.11 1.11 -3.06
N GLU A 555 17.02 1.79 -2.70
CA GLU A 555 16.76 3.14 -3.19
C GLU A 555 17.81 4.16 -2.72
N SER A 556 18.48 3.89 -1.59
CA SER A 556 19.50 4.75 -0.98
C SER A 556 20.94 4.39 -1.36
N ALA A 557 21.17 3.49 -2.32
CA ALA A 557 22.49 3.17 -2.83
C ALA A 557 22.47 2.77 -4.32
N PHE A 558 23.18 3.51 -5.17
CA PHE A 558 23.12 3.34 -6.61
C PHE A 558 24.44 3.69 -7.30
N PHE A 559 24.63 3.15 -8.49
CA PHE A 559 25.69 3.59 -9.40
C PHE A 559 25.25 4.87 -10.10
N ALA A 560 26.11 5.88 -10.09
CA ALA A 560 25.87 7.10 -10.85
C ALA A 560 25.70 6.78 -12.34
N ALA A 561 24.92 7.59 -13.06
CA ALA A 561 24.63 7.42 -14.48
C ALA A 561 25.88 7.29 -15.38
N ASP A 562 27.01 7.87 -14.97
CA ASP A 562 28.29 7.81 -15.69
C ASP A 562 29.11 6.54 -15.42
N SER A 563 28.63 5.63 -14.57
CA SER A 563 29.35 4.44 -14.13
C SER A 563 30.72 4.71 -13.49
N LYS A 564 31.02 5.93 -13.02
CA LYS A 564 32.32 6.25 -12.40
C LYS A 564 32.28 6.23 -10.88
N SER A 565 31.10 6.38 -10.29
CA SER A 565 30.94 6.40 -8.85
C SER A 565 29.77 5.56 -8.38
N PHE A 566 29.89 5.07 -7.15
CA PHE A 566 28.81 4.46 -6.39
C PHE A 566 28.45 5.37 -5.23
N ILE A 567 27.17 5.74 -5.14
CA ILE A 567 26.66 6.70 -4.16
C ILE A 567 25.79 5.94 -3.17
N GLY A 568 25.94 6.24 -1.87
CA GLY A 568 25.12 5.63 -0.83
C GLY A 568 25.15 6.40 0.49
N VAL A 569 24.35 5.94 1.45
CA VAL A 569 24.29 6.50 2.81
C VAL A 569 25.12 5.65 3.77
N LYS A 570 26.07 6.25 4.49
CA LYS A 570 26.91 5.62 5.52
C LYS A 570 26.42 5.99 6.92
N ALA A 571 26.30 5.01 7.83
CA ALA A 571 26.14 5.29 9.25
C ALA A 571 27.49 5.66 9.87
N ASN A 572 27.55 6.78 10.58
CA ASN A 572 28.69 7.14 11.42
C ASN A 572 28.47 6.65 12.86
N SER A 573 29.54 6.57 13.65
CA SER A 573 29.54 6.07 15.04
C SER A 573 28.56 6.80 15.97
N ASN A 574 28.19 8.04 15.62
CA ASN A 574 27.27 8.88 16.39
C ASN A 574 25.80 8.71 15.95
N LEU A 575 25.47 7.64 15.21
CA LEU A 575 24.15 7.42 14.60
C LEU A 575 23.72 8.49 13.57
N ASN A 576 24.65 9.38 13.19
CA ASN A 576 24.44 10.32 12.10
C ASN A 576 24.69 9.62 10.78
N ASN A 577 23.77 9.78 9.83
CA ASN A 577 23.90 9.23 8.50
C ASN A 577 24.53 10.28 7.56
N GLU A 578 25.49 9.88 6.75
CA GLU A 578 26.17 10.76 5.79
C GLU A 578 26.11 10.14 4.38
N THR A 579 25.73 10.92 3.38
CA THR A 579 25.85 10.46 1.98
C THR A 579 27.29 10.56 1.50
N ILE A 580 27.81 9.44 1.01
CA ILE A 580 29.15 9.33 0.44
C ILE A 580 29.10 8.87 -1.02
N ALA A 581 30.16 9.20 -1.76
CA ALA A 581 30.44 8.69 -3.09
C ALA A 581 31.76 7.95 -3.08
N VAL A 582 31.77 6.74 -3.64
CA VAL A 582 32.94 5.89 -3.79
C VAL A 582 33.31 5.85 -5.27
N SER A 583 34.54 6.26 -5.58
CA SER A 583 35.10 6.17 -6.93
C SER A 583 35.32 4.72 -7.33
N LEU A 584 34.80 4.31 -8.48
CA LEU A 584 35.00 2.95 -9.01
C LEU A 584 36.39 2.75 -9.62
N ILE A 585 37.16 3.83 -9.79
CA ILE A 585 38.49 3.79 -10.41
C ILE A 585 39.55 3.42 -9.37
N ASP A 586 39.53 4.08 -8.21
CA ASP A 586 40.58 3.99 -7.19
C ASP A 586 40.05 3.63 -5.79
N GLY A 587 38.72 3.53 -5.62
CA GLY A 587 38.08 3.25 -4.34
C GLY A 587 38.08 4.42 -3.37
N SER A 588 38.48 5.63 -3.80
CA SER A 588 38.46 6.81 -2.95
C SER A 588 37.03 7.14 -2.50
N VAL A 589 36.87 7.52 -1.23
CA VAL A 589 35.58 7.87 -0.62
C VAL A 589 35.52 9.37 -0.38
N SER A 590 34.45 10.01 -0.84
CA SER A 590 34.20 11.45 -0.65
C SER A 590 32.80 11.69 -0.10
N SER A 591 32.64 12.79 0.65
CA SER A 591 31.32 13.22 1.13
C SER A 591 30.55 13.89 -0.01
N VAL A 592 29.30 13.48 -0.24
CA VAL A 592 28.44 14.11 -1.26
C VAL A 592 27.97 15.48 -0.78
N CYS A 593 27.65 15.61 0.52
CA CYS A 593 27.19 16.83 1.16
C CYS A 593 27.81 16.96 2.55
N ALA A 594 29.00 17.57 2.62
CA ALA A 594 29.70 17.74 3.88
C ALA A 594 28.82 18.45 4.92
N GLY A 595 28.66 17.84 6.10
CA GLY A 595 27.86 18.37 7.21
C GLY A 595 26.34 18.17 7.10
N VAL A 596 25.84 17.55 6.03
CA VAL A 596 24.43 17.21 5.88
C VAL A 596 24.19 15.79 6.37
N THR A 597 23.32 15.64 7.37
CA THR A 597 22.83 14.34 7.80
C THR A 597 21.69 13.90 6.88
N SER A 598 21.88 12.82 6.13
CA SER A 598 20.93 12.31 5.13
C SER A 598 20.60 10.84 5.40
N SER A 599 19.32 10.49 5.42
CA SER A 599 18.87 9.10 5.55
C SER A 599 18.53 8.47 4.20
N TYR A 600 18.41 9.27 3.15
CA TYR A 600 18.07 8.85 1.80
C TYR A 600 18.81 9.69 0.76
N VAL A 601 19.17 9.06 -0.36
CA VAL A 601 19.76 9.72 -1.53
C VAL A 601 19.24 9.05 -2.80
N LYS A 602 18.93 9.85 -3.84
CA LYS A 602 18.52 9.34 -5.17
C LYS A 602 19.00 10.27 -6.27
N GLN A 603 19.45 9.70 -7.39
CA GLN A 603 19.75 10.48 -8.59
C GLN A 603 18.45 10.80 -9.35
N MET A 604 18.32 12.05 -9.74
CA MET A 604 17.21 12.58 -10.54
C MET A 604 17.51 12.42 -12.03
N ASN A 605 16.48 12.57 -12.87
CA ASN A 605 16.60 12.39 -14.33
C ASN A 605 17.57 13.38 -15.00
N ASP A 606 17.78 14.55 -14.41
CA ASP A 606 18.74 15.56 -14.87
C ASP A 606 20.18 15.29 -14.37
N GLY A 607 20.39 14.18 -13.66
CA GLY A 607 21.67 13.79 -13.09
C GLY A 607 21.95 14.38 -11.70
N SER A 608 21.13 15.33 -11.23
CA SER A 608 21.25 15.91 -9.89
C SER A 608 20.94 14.87 -8.80
N LEU A 609 21.37 15.15 -7.58
CA LEU A 609 21.17 14.30 -6.42
C LEU A 609 20.15 14.93 -5.48
N LEU A 610 19.10 14.18 -5.19
CA LEU A 610 18.14 14.47 -4.13
C LEU A 610 18.63 13.78 -2.85
N LEU A 611 18.72 14.53 -1.75
CA LEU A 611 19.01 13.99 -0.43
C LEU A 611 17.88 14.33 0.53
N VAL A 612 17.45 13.36 1.33
CA VAL A 612 16.46 13.58 2.40
C VAL A 612 17.09 13.22 3.73
N GLY A 613 17.13 14.19 4.64
CA GLY A 613 17.70 14.10 5.96
C GLY A 613 16.66 14.22 7.06
N PHE A 614 16.88 13.49 8.15
CA PHE A 614 16.01 13.50 9.32
C PHE A 614 16.77 14.01 10.54
N ASP A 615 16.36 15.17 11.05
CA ASP A 615 16.87 15.72 12.30
C ASP A 615 15.89 15.37 13.42
N SER A 616 16.13 14.25 14.11
CA SER A 616 15.29 13.75 15.21
C SER A 616 15.26 14.73 16.39
N SER A 617 16.35 15.47 16.62
CA SER A 617 16.46 16.42 17.73
C SER A 617 15.56 17.63 17.53
N LYS A 618 15.40 18.07 16.27
CA LYS A 618 14.52 19.19 15.91
C LYS A 618 13.16 18.76 15.40
N ARG A 619 12.96 17.46 15.16
CA ARG A 619 11.79 16.88 14.50
C ARG A 619 11.51 17.55 13.16
N ILE A 620 12.54 17.62 12.32
CA ILE A 620 12.46 18.19 10.97
C ILE A 620 12.96 17.19 9.91
N ILE A 621 12.23 17.10 8.80
CA ILE A 621 12.70 16.48 7.55
C ILE A 621 13.28 17.58 6.66
N ASN A 622 14.57 17.49 6.35
CA ASN A 622 15.26 18.40 5.45
C ASN A 622 15.45 17.75 4.08
N VAL A 623 15.17 18.49 3.02
CA VAL A 623 15.36 18.04 1.64
C VAL A 623 16.41 18.91 0.99
N TYR A 624 17.43 18.28 0.42
CA TYR A 624 18.53 18.95 -0.26
C TYR A 624 18.60 18.51 -1.71
N LEU A 625 19.06 19.42 -2.56
CA LEU A 625 19.40 19.16 -3.95
C LEU A 625 20.87 19.47 -4.20
N ARG A 626 21.56 18.62 -4.96
CA ARG A 626 22.94 18.83 -5.37
C ARG A 626 23.10 18.59 -6.87
N GLN A 627 23.53 19.61 -7.61
CA GLN A 627 24.02 19.44 -8.99
C GLN A 627 25.45 18.90 -8.99
N ALA A 628 25.91 18.29 -10.10
CA ALA A 628 27.17 17.54 -10.16
C ALA A 628 28.39 18.26 -9.53
N ASP A 629 28.49 19.58 -9.75
CA ASP A 629 29.61 20.41 -9.30
C ASP A 629 29.22 21.47 -8.25
N GLU A 630 28.00 21.40 -7.72
CA GLU A 630 27.49 22.39 -6.77
C GLU A 630 27.51 21.90 -5.32
N LYS A 631 27.45 22.86 -4.39
CA LYS A 631 27.17 22.59 -2.99
C LYS A 631 25.71 22.19 -2.82
N CYS A 632 25.45 21.37 -1.80
CA CYS A 632 24.09 20.95 -1.49
C CYS A 632 23.26 22.12 -1.00
N LYS A 633 22.12 22.34 -1.66
CA LYS A 633 21.18 23.41 -1.36
C LYS A 633 19.99 22.82 -0.60
N LEU A 634 19.68 23.35 0.59
CA LEU A 634 18.43 23.05 1.28
C LEU A 634 17.27 23.62 0.46
N VAL A 635 16.38 22.74 -0.01
CA VAL A 635 15.25 23.12 -0.86
C VAL A 635 13.90 23.01 -0.14
N ASN A 636 13.78 22.22 0.93
CA ASN A 636 12.60 22.20 1.79
C ASN A 636 12.96 21.73 3.22
N SER A 637 12.16 22.14 4.20
CA SER A 637 12.32 21.79 5.62
C SER A 637 10.94 21.67 6.26
N ILE A 638 10.60 20.48 6.75
CA ILE A 638 9.24 20.13 7.16
C ILE A 638 9.25 19.72 8.62
N PRO A 639 8.59 20.46 9.52
CA PRO A 639 8.39 20.02 10.88
C PRO A 639 7.43 18.83 10.91
N PHE A 640 7.67 17.86 11.78
CA PHE A 640 6.77 16.73 12.01
C PHE A 640 6.69 16.42 13.51
N ALA A 641 5.63 15.76 13.96
CA ALA A 641 5.36 15.61 15.39
C ALA A 641 6.16 14.48 16.06
N ALA A 642 6.58 13.48 15.29
CA ALA A 642 7.12 12.24 15.81
C ALA A 642 8.54 12.37 16.38
N SER A 643 8.89 11.50 17.31
CA SER A 643 10.23 11.48 17.93
C SER A 643 11.23 10.60 17.16
N LYS A 644 10.74 9.66 16.36
CA LYS A 644 11.52 8.69 15.58
C LYS A 644 10.84 8.41 14.25
N MET A 645 11.64 7.98 13.28
CA MET A 645 11.23 7.54 11.96
C MET A 645 11.96 6.23 11.67
N GLU A 646 11.22 5.17 11.32
CA GLU A 646 11.79 3.85 11.04
C GLU A 646 12.11 3.68 9.56
N SER A 647 11.25 4.20 8.68
CA SER A 647 11.40 4.09 7.24
C SER A 647 10.95 5.36 6.52
N VAL A 648 11.55 5.59 5.36
CA VAL A 648 11.13 6.61 4.40
C VAL A 648 11.29 6.05 2.99
N GLU A 649 10.19 6.04 2.22
CA GLU A 649 10.22 5.71 0.79
C GLU A 649 9.96 6.99 -0.01
N ILE A 650 10.75 7.22 -1.07
CA ILE A 650 10.65 8.46 -1.86
C ILE A 650 10.30 8.16 -3.33
N SER A 651 9.21 8.77 -3.77
CA SER A 651 8.87 8.89 -5.19
C SER A 651 9.12 10.32 -5.68
N ILE A 652 9.56 10.47 -6.92
CA ILE A 652 9.87 11.78 -7.54
C ILE A 652 8.85 12.00 -8.65
N SER A 653 8.33 13.22 -8.77
CA SER A 653 7.38 13.55 -9.84
C SER A 653 8.04 13.47 -11.23
N PRO A 654 7.27 13.20 -12.30
CA PRO A 654 7.79 13.16 -13.66
C PRO A 654 8.56 14.42 -14.08
N ASP A 655 8.09 15.60 -13.67
CA ASP A 655 8.77 16.88 -13.92
C ASP A 655 9.95 17.16 -12.97
N ALA A 656 10.22 16.26 -12.03
CA ALA A 656 11.27 16.33 -11.03
C ALA A 656 11.20 17.56 -10.11
N LYS A 657 10.03 18.19 -9.96
CA LYS A 657 9.83 19.38 -9.10
C LYS A 657 9.24 19.08 -7.74
N ASN A 658 8.71 17.87 -7.54
CA ASN A 658 8.04 17.46 -6.32
C ASN A 658 8.48 16.06 -5.93
N ILE A 659 8.42 15.78 -4.64
CA ILE A 659 8.66 14.44 -4.11
C ILE A 659 7.48 14.00 -3.24
N LEU A 660 7.22 12.70 -3.23
CA LEU A 660 6.38 12.06 -2.23
C LEU A 660 7.27 11.33 -1.25
N ALA A 661 7.05 11.54 0.04
CA ALA A 661 7.71 10.80 1.10
C ALA A 661 6.67 9.99 1.87
N ASN A 662 6.73 8.66 1.77
CA ASN A 662 5.98 7.75 2.63
C ASN A 662 6.82 7.48 3.88
N VAL A 663 6.42 8.09 4.99
CA VAL A 663 7.15 8.05 6.26
C VAL A 663 6.46 7.06 7.20
N GLY A 664 7.17 5.99 7.55
CA GLY A 664 6.66 4.91 8.40
C GLY A 664 7.32 4.83 9.78
N GLY A 665 6.62 4.17 10.72
CA GLY A 665 7.11 3.88 12.07
C GLY A 665 7.24 5.11 12.96
N LEU A 666 6.32 6.05 12.83
CA LEU A 666 6.30 7.25 13.68
C LEU A 666 5.79 6.89 15.09
N ASP A 667 6.67 6.99 16.10
CA ASP A 667 6.28 6.81 17.50
C ASP A 667 5.56 8.08 18.01
N LEU A 668 4.23 8.01 17.96
CA LEU A 668 3.30 9.00 18.52
C LEU A 668 2.49 8.33 19.65
N ASN A 669 3.16 7.92 20.73
CA ASN A 669 2.57 7.54 22.02
C ASN A 669 1.50 6.42 22.07
N ALA A 670 1.12 5.74 20.96
CA ALA A 670 0.25 4.54 21.01
C ALA A 670 0.12 3.72 19.71
N ALA A 671 0.41 4.25 18.51
CA ALA A 671 0.34 3.48 17.27
C ALA A 671 1.29 4.03 16.19
N PRO A 672 1.95 3.16 15.40
CA PRO A 672 2.76 3.60 14.27
C PRO A 672 1.86 4.25 13.22
N LEU A 673 2.09 5.53 12.97
CA LEU A 673 1.43 6.28 11.90
C LEU A 673 2.27 6.21 10.63
N ASN A 674 1.63 5.92 9.50
CA ASN A 674 2.21 6.13 8.17
C ASN A 674 1.71 7.46 7.60
N LEU A 675 2.66 8.36 7.30
CA LEU A 675 2.38 9.69 6.78
C LEU A 675 2.94 9.81 5.36
N LEU A 676 2.05 10.08 4.40
CA LEU A 676 2.41 10.39 3.03
C LEU A 676 2.49 11.91 2.86
N LEU A 677 3.68 12.42 2.56
CA LEU A 677 3.95 13.85 2.39
C LEU A 677 4.20 14.18 0.92
N TYR A 678 3.54 15.22 0.41
CA TYR A 678 3.87 15.88 -0.84
C TYR A 678 4.77 17.09 -0.55
N ILE A 679 5.95 17.11 -1.15
CA ILE A 679 7.01 18.08 -0.83
C ILE A 679 7.50 18.75 -2.12
N PRO A 680 7.16 20.04 -2.34
CA PRO A 680 7.71 20.82 -3.44
C PRO A 680 9.22 21.07 -3.26
N LEU A 681 10.01 20.91 -4.32
CA LEU A 681 11.47 21.17 -4.28
C LEU A 681 11.83 22.65 -4.49
N ASN A 682 10.84 23.55 -4.50
CA ASN A 682 11.03 25.00 -4.63
C ASN A 682 10.85 25.76 -3.30
N GLY A 683 10.81 25.05 -2.17
CA GLY A 683 10.64 25.65 -0.83
C GLY A 683 9.21 26.05 -0.48
N LYS A 684 8.22 25.77 -1.33
CA LYS A 684 6.81 25.94 -0.98
C LYS A 684 6.38 24.97 0.12
N VAL A 685 5.27 25.32 0.77
CA VAL A 685 4.64 24.52 1.83
C VAL A 685 4.40 23.08 1.36
N SER A 686 4.80 22.13 2.20
CA SER A 686 4.55 20.71 2.01
C SER A 686 3.17 20.33 2.55
N TYR A 687 2.59 19.24 2.05
CA TYR A 687 1.24 18.81 2.40
C TYR A 687 1.21 17.36 2.84
N ALA A 688 0.47 17.06 3.91
CA ALA A 688 0.02 15.70 4.16
C ALA A 688 -1.00 15.31 3.08
N VAL A 689 -0.73 14.20 2.39
CA VAL A 689 -1.56 13.65 1.32
C VAL A 689 -2.68 12.80 1.91
N ASN A 690 -2.36 11.92 2.87
CA ASN A 690 -3.33 11.07 3.52
C ASN A 690 -3.75 11.63 4.89
N THR A 691 -5.04 11.52 5.22
CA THR A 691 -5.60 11.79 6.54
C THR A 691 -6.52 10.61 6.89
N PRO A 692 -5.97 9.51 7.43
CA PRO A 692 -6.75 8.31 7.68
C PRO A 692 -7.82 8.54 8.74
N VAL A 693 -8.94 7.81 8.65
CA VAL A 693 -10.03 7.92 9.63
C VAL A 693 -9.72 7.23 10.96
N TYR A 694 -8.59 6.52 11.05
CA TYR A 694 -8.06 5.89 12.25
C TYR A 694 -6.52 5.92 12.26
N SER A 695 -5.91 5.76 13.43
CA SER A 695 -4.48 6.05 13.65
C SER A 695 -3.49 4.99 13.16
N ALA A 696 -3.94 3.79 12.82
CA ALA A 696 -3.07 2.67 12.44
C ALA A 696 -3.06 2.39 10.93
N ALA A 697 -3.49 3.35 10.12
CA ALA A 697 -3.55 3.15 8.67
C ALA A 697 -2.16 3.03 8.04
N THR A 698 -2.13 2.27 6.96
CA THR A 698 -0.97 1.90 6.18
C THR A 698 -1.08 2.44 4.77
N ILE A 699 0.07 2.79 4.20
CA ILE A 699 0.22 3.14 2.79
C ILE A 699 1.07 2.03 2.19
N GLN A 700 0.47 1.22 1.31
CA GLN A 700 1.17 0.15 0.62
C GLN A 700 1.98 0.70 -0.56
N LYS A 701 1.46 1.72 -1.26
CA LYS A 701 2.09 2.29 -2.44
C LYS A 701 1.60 3.71 -2.70
N ALA A 702 2.47 4.59 -3.16
CA ALA A 702 2.11 5.92 -3.62
C ALA A 702 2.95 6.32 -4.83
N VAL A 703 2.31 6.90 -5.85
CA VAL A 703 2.97 7.30 -7.10
C VAL A 703 2.35 8.59 -7.64
N PHE A 704 3.16 9.39 -8.32
CA PHE A 704 2.68 10.54 -9.07
C PHE A 704 1.95 10.11 -10.34
N LEU A 705 1.03 10.95 -10.80
CA LEU A 705 0.50 10.90 -12.15
C LEU A 705 1.35 11.74 -13.10
N ASN A 706 1.07 11.63 -14.40
CA ASN A 706 1.83 12.32 -15.46
C ASN A 706 1.81 13.86 -15.31
N ASP A 707 0.76 14.43 -14.71
CA ASP A 707 0.65 15.87 -14.45
C ASP A 707 1.60 16.39 -13.35
N SER A 708 2.33 15.50 -12.67
CA SER A 708 3.28 15.81 -11.57
C SER A 708 2.66 16.49 -10.34
N LYS A 709 1.33 16.63 -10.29
CA LYS A 709 0.59 17.31 -9.22
C LYS A 709 -0.43 16.40 -8.54
N THR A 710 -0.89 15.39 -9.26
CA THR A 710 -1.83 14.40 -8.77
C THR A 710 -1.08 13.16 -8.31
N VAL A 711 -1.58 12.57 -7.24
CA VAL A 711 -1.00 11.43 -6.54
C VAL A 711 -2.08 10.36 -6.46
N ILE A 712 -1.73 9.16 -6.89
CA ILE A 712 -2.53 7.96 -6.65
C ILE A 712 -1.81 7.12 -5.59
N PHE A 713 -2.55 6.66 -4.60
CA PHE A 713 -1.98 5.82 -3.55
C PHE A 713 -2.94 4.73 -3.09
N ILE A 714 -2.36 3.67 -2.56
CA ILE A 714 -3.03 2.48 -2.06
C ILE A 714 -2.76 2.41 -0.57
N GLY A 715 -3.83 2.25 0.19
CA GLY A 715 -3.75 2.15 1.63
C GLY A 715 -5.08 1.74 2.22
N ASP A 716 -5.09 1.41 3.49
CA ASP A 716 -6.30 1.06 4.24
C ASP A 716 -6.81 2.26 5.03
N GLN A 717 -7.01 3.41 4.38
CA GLN A 717 -7.27 4.69 5.04
C GLN A 717 -8.65 4.80 5.71
N ILE A 718 -9.59 3.94 5.32
CA ILE A 718 -10.98 3.95 5.81
C ILE A 718 -11.21 2.82 6.81
N ARG A 719 -10.86 1.58 6.46
CA ARG A 719 -11.00 0.40 7.34
C ARG A 719 -9.71 -0.40 7.36
N SER A 720 -9.29 -0.84 8.55
CA SER A 720 -8.08 -1.65 8.71
C SER A 720 -8.10 -2.90 7.84
N GLY A 721 -7.02 -3.10 7.08
CA GLY A 721 -6.82 -4.26 6.19
C GLY A 721 -7.58 -4.20 4.86
N ASP A 722 -8.46 -3.21 4.65
CA ASP A 722 -9.16 -3.00 3.38
C ASP A 722 -8.36 -2.02 2.51
N GLN A 723 -7.50 -2.55 1.64
CA GLN A 723 -6.63 -1.73 0.80
C GLN A 723 -7.46 -1.12 -0.33
N ASN A 724 -7.61 0.20 -0.36
CA ASN A 724 -8.36 0.91 -1.39
C ASN A 724 -7.44 1.85 -2.18
N ILE A 725 -7.94 2.40 -3.30
CA ILE A 725 -7.17 3.35 -4.12
C ILE A 725 -7.75 4.75 -3.99
N PHE A 726 -6.87 5.69 -3.68
CA PHE A 726 -7.17 7.08 -3.44
C PHE A 726 -6.46 7.98 -4.43
N LEU A 727 -7.12 9.08 -4.77
CA LEU A 727 -6.61 10.14 -5.62
C LEU A 727 -6.54 11.45 -4.84
N TRP A 728 -5.39 12.10 -4.87
CA TRP A 728 -5.17 13.40 -4.27
C TRP A 728 -4.54 14.35 -5.29
N SER A 729 -4.96 15.61 -5.31
CA SER A 729 -4.35 16.63 -6.17
C SER A 729 -3.77 17.77 -5.33
N ALA A 730 -2.57 18.21 -5.71
CA ALA A 730 -1.94 19.37 -5.09
C ALA A 730 -2.79 20.62 -5.30
N PRO A 731 -2.92 21.51 -4.29
CA PRO A 731 -3.70 22.74 -4.38
C PRO A 731 -3.09 23.80 -5.29
#